data_AF-A0A4Y9J2V8-F1
#
_entry.id   AF-A0A4Y9J2V8-F1
#
_cell.length_a   1.000
_cell.length_b   1.000
_cell.length_c   1.000
_cell.angle_alpha   90.00
_cell.angle_beta   90.00
_cell.angle_gamma   90.00
#
_symmetry.space_group_name_H-M   'P 1'
#
loop_
_entity.id
_entity.type
_entity.pdbx_description
1 polymer ?
#
loop_
_entity_poly.entity_id
_entity_poly.type
_entity_poly.pdbx_seq_one_letter_code
_entity_poly.pdbx_strand_id
1 'polypeptide(L)'
;MATFTTRINNLTLRVEYYYTSQNISNNTSEVTYQAWLDASGFRYWNLYNNSNLTITIDGQVVHNANHSYDTNASNPFNLHTGTHRVWHHSDGNKSSHISVSFDTQTRGVMRLEGTLHLPTIPRAADAVQLTSATRYIDSAKTATFNVKSASFYNHLKVLQGGTHIKGIRLGQQSQGNVHVPVTLSSSELSTIYNRNTQTDGVTLEFVLESFSDSSYGTKIGESGALSAWYVFPEGLTPAIDSLEITELNTNVANVISSGHYVNLLSTIRVRMVNARGTYGSSIRNSYVQVGNIRRNGTSVDINGDVGSGTVTVTATISDSRGRSASRSTTIQVLEYYRPRIQAFLPARTGNGTNKAVLANVIASVKPVYINNTNRNTYRVVVERSERNHNIWQKMYDATGTVEHITQTLSCGNDYDQAKAYDVRLTIHDAFNQQQQAIATISTITVVMAWGRNNVGIGKIPTDGRTLDIEGNVHTSHKYYVDNKPIQHYQLTNDEGAIKFTDKSINDIRETGFYFVKTDNPAQSTAYGLLSVFYTGGKEAMQDYKTYDGSRHFSRCSSYSTGEWSNWVELATVSYPRWISTGVSNVFYKVVGHTVHVRGGVKSVSGGTFSVGSVPSQYVPQRLMFVVAEWSTNGDRNVHLQVNGTGEMSILNSIAGMAYWFDISFGIQ
;
A
#
# COMPACT_ATOMS: atom_id res chain seq x y z
N MET A 1 -55.70 -57.34 -23.37
CA MET A 1 -56.86 -57.23 -24.27
C MET A 1 -57.92 -56.39 -23.58
N ALA A 2 -58.49 -55.43 -24.29
CA ALA A 2 -59.62 -54.62 -23.83
C ALA A 2 -60.83 -54.92 -24.73
N THR A 3 -62.02 -54.96 -24.15
CA THR A 3 -63.26 -55.19 -24.87
C THR A 3 -64.21 -54.03 -24.60
N PHE A 4 -64.70 -53.41 -25.66
CA PHE A 4 -65.61 -52.28 -25.62
C PHE A 4 -66.92 -52.68 -26.26
N THR A 5 -68.04 -52.25 -25.69
CA THR A 5 -69.37 -52.56 -26.24
C THR A 5 -70.26 -51.33 -26.24
N THR A 6 -71.11 -51.25 -27.24
CA THR A 6 -72.26 -50.33 -27.26
C THR A 6 -73.46 -51.08 -27.80
N ARG A 7 -74.67 -50.66 -27.44
CA ARG A 7 -75.90 -51.34 -27.84
C ARG A 7 -76.90 -50.37 -28.41
N ILE A 8 -77.62 -50.82 -29.44
CA ILE A 8 -78.84 -50.20 -29.93
C ILE A 8 -79.88 -51.31 -30.05
N ASN A 9 -80.98 -51.18 -29.32
CA ASN A 9 -81.99 -52.23 -29.18
C ASN A 9 -81.34 -53.55 -28.70
N ASN A 10 -81.56 -54.65 -29.44
CA ASN A 10 -81.01 -55.98 -29.17
C ASN A 10 -79.72 -56.27 -29.95
N LEU A 11 -79.13 -55.26 -30.61
CA LEU A 11 -77.81 -55.36 -31.25
C LEU A 11 -76.75 -54.74 -30.35
N THR A 12 -75.65 -55.46 -30.17
CA THR A 12 -74.46 -54.99 -29.47
C THR A 12 -73.29 -55.00 -30.45
N LEU A 13 -72.70 -53.84 -30.69
CA LEU A 13 -71.40 -53.73 -31.33
C LEU A 13 -70.34 -53.99 -30.25
N ARG A 14 -69.55 -55.04 -30.43
CA ARG A 14 -68.44 -55.41 -29.56
C ARG A 14 -67.12 -55.24 -30.31
N VAL A 15 -66.17 -54.52 -29.71
CA VAL A 15 -64.83 -54.34 -30.25
C VAL A 15 -63.82 -54.91 -29.26
N GLU A 16 -63.07 -55.90 -29.70
CA GLU A 16 -61.93 -56.46 -28.97
C GLU A 16 -60.66 -55.78 -29.51
N TYR A 17 -59.89 -55.13 -28.64
CA TYR A 17 -58.69 -54.38 -28.99
C TYR A 17 -57.53 -54.81 -28.10
N TYR A 18 -56.45 -55.32 -28.69
CA TYR A 18 -55.33 -55.85 -27.94
C TYR A 18 -53.99 -55.69 -28.65
N TYR A 19 -52.96 -55.54 -27.83
CA TYR A 19 -51.57 -55.51 -28.25
C TYR A 19 -51.12 -56.93 -28.68
N THR A 20 -50.29 -57.02 -29.73
CA THR A 20 -49.74 -58.29 -30.22
C THR A 20 -48.22 -58.37 -30.19
N SER A 21 -47.50 -57.31 -30.55
CA SER A 21 -46.02 -57.31 -30.53
C SER A 21 -45.43 -55.90 -30.46
N GLN A 22 -44.18 -55.78 -30.00
CA GLN A 22 -43.43 -54.51 -29.95
C GLN A 22 -42.23 -54.54 -30.88
N ASN A 23 -41.98 -53.43 -31.55
CA ASN A 23 -40.71 -53.15 -32.20
C ASN A 23 -39.96 -52.10 -31.37
N ILE A 24 -39.05 -52.60 -30.52
CA ILE A 24 -38.29 -51.80 -29.55
C ILE A 24 -37.41 -50.75 -30.25
N SER A 25 -36.77 -51.09 -31.38
CA SER A 25 -35.90 -50.16 -32.10
C SER A 25 -36.71 -49.01 -32.71
N ASN A 26 -37.85 -49.32 -33.33
CA ASN A 26 -38.71 -48.33 -34.00
C ASN A 26 -39.70 -47.63 -33.06
N ASN A 27 -39.69 -47.96 -31.76
CA ASN A 27 -40.58 -47.39 -30.76
C ASN A 27 -42.08 -47.52 -31.13
N THR A 28 -42.47 -48.70 -31.61
CA THR A 28 -43.83 -48.98 -32.09
C THR A 28 -44.36 -50.29 -31.52
N SER A 29 -45.67 -50.42 -31.45
CA SER A 29 -46.36 -51.69 -31.19
C SER A 29 -47.36 -51.99 -32.31
N GLU A 30 -47.56 -53.27 -32.60
CA GLU A 30 -48.70 -53.73 -33.39
C GLU A 30 -49.87 -54.02 -32.46
N VAL A 31 -51.05 -53.56 -32.85
CA VAL A 31 -52.32 -53.81 -32.18
C VAL A 31 -53.26 -54.51 -33.14
N THR A 32 -54.09 -55.40 -32.62
CA THR A 32 -55.16 -56.08 -33.35
C THR A 32 -56.50 -55.60 -32.83
N TYR A 33 -57.42 -55.35 -33.74
CA TYR A 33 -58.81 -55.00 -33.42
C TYR A 33 -59.78 -55.93 -34.15
N GLN A 34 -60.86 -56.30 -33.47
CA GLN A 34 -61.91 -57.14 -34.00
C GLN A 34 -63.26 -56.53 -33.67
N ALA A 35 -64.01 -56.14 -34.69
CA ALA A 35 -65.37 -55.62 -34.56
C ALA A 35 -66.36 -56.75 -34.83
N TRP A 36 -67.22 -57.00 -33.84
CA TRP A 36 -68.24 -58.03 -33.84
C TRP A 36 -69.60 -57.39 -33.63
N LEU A 37 -70.62 -57.99 -34.25
CA LEU A 37 -72.00 -57.64 -34.02
C LEU A 37 -72.71 -58.83 -33.35
N ASP A 38 -73.12 -58.63 -32.11
CA ASP A 38 -73.86 -59.58 -31.30
C ASP A 38 -75.35 -59.21 -31.29
N ALA A 39 -76.23 -60.19 -31.46
CA ALA A 39 -77.67 -60.04 -31.33
C ALA A 39 -78.20 -60.87 -30.15
N SER A 40 -78.98 -60.25 -29.25
CA SER A 40 -79.59 -60.92 -28.09
C SER A 40 -81.12 -61.04 -28.25
N GLY A 41 -81.66 -62.26 -28.22
CA GLY A 41 -83.10 -62.53 -28.33
C GLY A 41 -83.61 -62.61 -29.77
N PHE A 42 -83.55 -61.51 -30.53
CA PHE A 42 -83.95 -61.47 -31.95
C PHE A 42 -82.72 -61.39 -32.87
N ARG A 43 -82.81 -62.00 -34.06
CA ARG A 43 -81.76 -61.92 -35.09
C ARG A 43 -82.03 -60.78 -36.07
N TYR A 44 -80.94 -60.18 -36.56
CA TYR A 44 -80.94 -59.04 -37.47
C TYR A 44 -79.98 -59.25 -38.64
N TRP A 45 -80.36 -58.76 -39.81
CA TRP A 45 -79.56 -58.81 -41.02
C TRP A 45 -79.75 -57.55 -41.85
N ASN A 46 -78.73 -57.22 -42.63
CA ASN A 46 -78.80 -56.29 -43.75
C ASN A 46 -77.86 -56.82 -44.84
N LEU A 47 -78.43 -57.27 -45.96
CA LEU A 47 -77.67 -57.90 -47.05
C LEU A 47 -77.39 -56.93 -48.22
N TYR A 48 -77.71 -55.64 -48.08
CA TYR A 48 -77.59 -54.64 -49.16
C TYR A 48 -76.20 -54.01 -49.31
N ASN A 49 -75.20 -54.48 -48.56
CA ASN A 49 -73.82 -53.96 -48.56
C ASN A 49 -73.73 -52.43 -48.44
N ASN A 50 -74.56 -51.84 -47.59
CA ASN A 50 -74.64 -50.40 -47.36
C ASN A 50 -74.42 -50.02 -45.88
N SER A 51 -74.22 -51.00 -44.99
CA SER A 51 -73.92 -50.72 -43.58
C SER A 51 -72.46 -50.33 -43.41
N ASN A 52 -72.18 -49.06 -43.16
CA ASN A 52 -70.82 -48.57 -43.11
C ASN A 52 -70.16 -48.82 -41.74
N LEU A 53 -69.00 -49.48 -41.75
CA LEU A 53 -68.11 -49.60 -40.59
C LEU A 53 -66.91 -48.68 -40.80
N THR A 54 -66.73 -47.74 -39.88
CA THR A 54 -65.52 -46.91 -39.77
C THR A 54 -64.82 -47.22 -38.45
N ILE A 55 -63.52 -47.52 -38.51
CA ILE A 55 -62.64 -47.72 -37.36
C ILE A 55 -61.49 -46.73 -37.47
N THR A 56 -61.26 -46.01 -36.39
CA THR A 56 -60.21 -45.02 -36.25
C THR A 56 -59.33 -45.41 -35.06
N ILE A 57 -58.00 -45.44 -35.25
CA ILE A 57 -57.02 -45.67 -34.18
C ILE A 57 -56.11 -44.45 -34.09
N ASP A 58 -55.94 -43.88 -32.91
CA ASP A 58 -55.14 -42.68 -32.65
C ASP A 58 -55.46 -41.51 -33.62
N GLY A 59 -56.74 -41.37 -33.98
CA GLY A 59 -57.23 -40.33 -34.90
C GLY A 59 -57.03 -40.64 -36.39
N GLN A 60 -56.42 -41.76 -36.76
CA GLN A 60 -56.28 -42.22 -38.15
C GLN A 60 -57.37 -43.22 -38.51
N VAL A 61 -58.06 -43.02 -39.63
CA VAL A 61 -59.03 -44.00 -40.15
C VAL A 61 -58.25 -45.22 -40.66
N VAL A 62 -58.35 -46.33 -39.94
CA VAL A 62 -57.65 -47.59 -40.28
C VAL A 62 -58.52 -48.55 -41.08
N HIS A 63 -59.84 -48.36 -41.03
CA HIS A 63 -60.80 -49.10 -41.85
C HIS A 63 -62.04 -48.25 -42.10
N ASN A 64 -62.52 -48.22 -43.33
CA ASN A 64 -63.80 -47.62 -43.71
C ASN A 64 -64.36 -48.35 -44.92
N ALA A 65 -65.39 -49.17 -44.71
CA ALA A 65 -66.04 -49.92 -45.78
C ALA A 65 -67.50 -50.21 -45.44
N ASN A 66 -68.31 -50.41 -46.48
CA ASN A 66 -69.65 -50.94 -46.31
C ASN A 66 -69.61 -52.46 -46.16
N HIS A 67 -70.55 -52.98 -45.38
CA HIS A 67 -70.69 -54.39 -45.07
C HIS A 67 -72.15 -54.82 -45.24
N SER A 68 -72.32 -56.08 -45.66
CA SER A 68 -73.52 -56.85 -45.36
C SER A 68 -73.30 -57.60 -44.05
N TYR A 69 -74.32 -57.71 -43.22
CA TYR A 69 -74.26 -58.50 -41.98
C TYR A 69 -75.50 -59.39 -41.84
N ASP A 70 -75.32 -60.59 -41.29
CA ASP A 70 -76.43 -61.48 -40.96
C ASP A 70 -76.13 -62.24 -39.66
N THR A 71 -76.79 -61.81 -38.59
CA THR A 71 -76.67 -62.46 -37.28
C THR A 71 -77.46 -63.77 -37.18
N ASN A 72 -78.25 -64.15 -38.19
CA ASN A 72 -78.82 -65.50 -38.29
C ASN A 72 -77.76 -66.52 -38.72
N ALA A 73 -76.88 -66.14 -39.63
CA ALA A 73 -75.83 -67.01 -40.17
C ALA A 73 -74.68 -67.22 -39.18
N SER A 74 -74.32 -66.18 -38.41
CA SER A 74 -73.32 -66.26 -37.36
C SER A 74 -73.61 -65.23 -36.27
N ASN A 75 -73.61 -65.64 -35.00
CA ASN A 75 -73.79 -64.74 -33.87
C ASN A 75 -72.81 -65.10 -32.72
N PRO A 76 -71.77 -64.30 -32.45
CA PRO A 76 -71.44 -63.01 -33.07
C PRO A 76 -71.16 -63.09 -34.58
N PHE A 77 -71.50 -62.03 -35.31
CA PHE A 77 -71.09 -61.82 -36.69
C PHE A 77 -69.80 -60.99 -36.72
N ASN A 78 -68.73 -61.46 -37.38
CA ASN A 78 -67.51 -60.67 -37.54
C ASN A 78 -67.74 -59.59 -38.60
N LEU A 79 -67.69 -58.33 -38.20
CA LEU A 79 -67.74 -57.24 -39.17
C LEU A 79 -66.38 -57.02 -39.81
N HIS A 80 -65.32 -56.96 -39.01
CA HIS A 80 -63.97 -56.82 -39.53
C HIS A 80 -62.92 -57.19 -38.48
N THR A 81 -61.78 -57.69 -38.94
CA THR A 81 -60.57 -57.91 -38.14
C THR A 81 -59.39 -57.30 -38.87
N GLY A 82 -58.58 -56.52 -38.17
CA GLY A 82 -57.41 -55.87 -38.74
C GLY A 82 -56.32 -55.66 -37.70
N THR A 83 -55.13 -55.31 -38.20
CA THR A 83 -54.01 -54.88 -37.37
C THR A 83 -53.62 -53.45 -37.71
N HIS A 84 -52.99 -52.76 -36.77
CA HIS A 84 -52.46 -51.42 -36.99
C HIS A 84 -51.17 -51.22 -36.21
N ARG A 85 -50.29 -50.38 -36.75
CA ARG A 85 -49.06 -49.96 -36.07
C ARG A 85 -49.32 -48.69 -35.27
N VAL A 86 -48.96 -48.72 -34.00
CA VAL A 86 -49.07 -47.58 -33.09
C VAL A 86 -47.68 -47.12 -32.66
N TRP A 87 -47.42 -45.82 -32.77
CA TRP A 87 -46.19 -45.18 -32.30
C TRP A 87 -46.30 -44.79 -30.83
N HIS A 88 -45.24 -45.09 -30.08
CA HIS A 88 -45.08 -44.71 -28.68
C HIS A 88 -44.55 -43.28 -28.57
N HIS A 89 -44.76 -42.68 -27.40
CA HIS A 89 -44.09 -41.43 -27.04
C HIS A 89 -42.57 -41.65 -26.89
N SER A 90 -41.80 -40.58 -26.82
CA SER A 90 -40.33 -40.64 -26.74
C SER A 90 -39.80 -41.41 -25.52
N ASP A 91 -40.56 -41.45 -24.44
CA ASP A 91 -40.28 -42.21 -23.21
C ASP A 91 -40.69 -43.70 -23.31
N GLY A 92 -41.27 -44.10 -24.44
CA GLY A 92 -41.74 -45.45 -24.71
C GLY A 92 -43.11 -45.78 -24.11
N ASN A 93 -43.78 -44.85 -23.43
CA ASN A 93 -45.16 -45.04 -22.98
C ASN A 93 -46.16 -44.82 -24.11
N LYS A 94 -47.31 -45.51 -24.06
CA LYS A 94 -48.41 -45.28 -25.00
C LYS A 94 -49.75 -45.77 -24.46
N SER A 95 -50.75 -44.90 -24.56
CA SER A 95 -52.17 -45.27 -24.50
C SER A 95 -52.74 -45.08 -25.89
N SER A 96 -53.19 -46.15 -26.53
CA SER A 96 -53.78 -46.09 -27.86
C SER A 96 -55.30 -46.01 -27.79
N HIS A 97 -55.87 -45.05 -28.51
CA HIS A 97 -57.30 -44.82 -28.55
C HIS A 97 -57.92 -45.44 -29.80
N ILE A 98 -59.04 -46.13 -29.64
CA ILE A 98 -59.83 -46.68 -30.74
C ILE A 98 -61.24 -46.10 -30.70
N SER A 99 -61.72 -45.62 -31.84
CA SER A 99 -63.09 -45.14 -32.06
C SER A 99 -63.71 -45.94 -33.20
N VAL A 100 -64.91 -46.46 -32.97
CA VAL A 100 -65.62 -47.31 -33.94
C VAL A 100 -67.04 -46.80 -34.12
N SER A 101 -67.41 -46.57 -35.37
CA SER A 101 -68.77 -46.20 -35.79
C SER A 101 -69.28 -47.22 -36.78
N PHE A 102 -70.42 -47.85 -36.47
CA PHE A 102 -71.11 -48.77 -37.37
C PHE A 102 -72.53 -48.30 -37.63
N ASP A 103 -72.80 -47.86 -38.86
CA ASP A 103 -74.14 -47.56 -39.32
C ASP A 103 -74.80 -48.82 -39.85
N THR A 104 -75.77 -49.33 -39.11
CA THR A 104 -76.52 -50.53 -39.50
C THR A 104 -77.46 -50.29 -40.68
N GLN A 105 -77.73 -49.02 -41.05
CA GLN A 105 -78.75 -48.56 -42.02
C GLN A 105 -80.21 -48.94 -41.68
N THR A 106 -80.41 -49.95 -40.84
CA THR A 106 -81.73 -50.50 -40.51
C THR A 106 -82.14 -50.25 -39.06
N ARG A 107 -81.18 -50.03 -38.15
CA ARG A 107 -81.42 -49.86 -36.70
C ARG A 107 -80.80 -48.61 -36.11
N GLY A 108 -79.98 -47.88 -36.87
CA GLY A 108 -79.27 -46.68 -36.44
C GLY A 108 -77.76 -46.88 -36.37
N VAL A 109 -77.07 -45.82 -35.93
CA VAL A 109 -75.61 -45.74 -35.87
C VAL A 109 -75.10 -46.05 -34.47
N MET A 110 -74.34 -47.14 -34.33
CA MET A 110 -73.64 -47.49 -33.10
C MET A 110 -72.28 -46.81 -33.07
N ARG A 111 -71.95 -46.15 -31.95
CA ARG A 111 -70.63 -45.58 -31.71
C ARG A 111 -70.08 -46.05 -30.38
N LEU A 112 -68.82 -46.43 -30.38
CA LEU A 112 -68.06 -46.71 -29.17
C LEU A 112 -66.66 -46.17 -29.28
N GLU A 113 -66.06 -45.90 -28.13
CA GLU A 113 -64.67 -45.48 -28.01
C GLU A 113 -64.03 -46.21 -26.84
N GLY A 114 -62.72 -46.40 -26.94
CA GLY A 114 -61.96 -47.12 -25.93
C GLY A 114 -60.48 -46.78 -25.97
N THR A 115 -59.79 -47.05 -24.88
CA THR A 115 -58.35 -46.84 -24.78
C THR A 115 -57.67 -48.11 -24.29
N LEU A 116 -56.58 -48.49 -24.95
CA LEU A 116 -55.72 -49.60 -24.57
C LEU A 116 -54.36 -49.06 -24.13
N HIS A 117 -53.98 -49.32 -22.87
CA HIS A 117 -52.62 -49.07 -22.41
C HIS A 117 -51.68 -50.15 -22.98
N LEU A 118 -50.66 -49.72 -23.73
CA LEU A 118 -49.67 -50.62 -24.31
C LEU A 118 -48.51 -50.83 -23.33
N PRO A 119 -47.82 -52.00 -23.35
CA PRO A 119 -46.62 -52.18 -22.56
C PRO A 119 -45.58 -51.09 -22.86
N THR A 120 -44.95 -50.53 -21.84
CA THR A 120 -43.89 -49.51 -22.03
C THR A 120 -42.70 -50.12 -22.76
N ILE A 121 -42.20 -49.45 -23.80
CA ILE A 121 -40.93 -49.79 -24.46
C ILE A 121 -39.80 -49.15 -23.64
N PRO A 122 -38.96 -49.89 -22.91
CA PRO A 122 -37.93 -49.26 -22.09
C PRO A 122 -36.91 -48.55 -22.99
N ARG A 123 -36.69 -47.25 -22.78
CA ARG A 123 -35.79 -46.41 -23.61
C ARG A 123 -34.46 -46.08 -22.96
N ALA A 124 -34.45 -45.92 -21.64
CA ALA A 124 -33.27 -45.59 -20.85
C ALA A 124 -32.70 -46.82 -20.14
N ALA A 125 -31.38 -46.85 -19.96
CA ALA A 125 -30.74 -47.78 -19.04
C ALA A 125 -30.98 -47.35 -17.58
N ASP A 126 -30.92 -48.31 -16.65
CA ASP A 126 -30.96 -47.98 -15.22
C ASP A 126 -29.54 -47.80 -14.66
N ALA A 127 -29.38 -46.82 -13.79
CA ALA A 127 -28.19 -46.70 -12.95
C ALA A 127 -28.18 -47.82 -11.91
N VAL A 128 -27.09 -48.59 -11.82
CA VAL A 128 -26.99 -49.73 -10.88
C VAL A 128 -26.01 -49.41 -9.76
N GLN A 129 -24.73 -49.22 -10.09
CA GLN A 129 -23.68 -49.02 -9.09
C GLN A 129 -22.44 -48.35 -9.67
N LEU A 130 -21.71 -47.64 -8.83
CA LEU A 130 -20.41 -47.07 -9.13
C LEU A 130 -19.38 -47.60 -8.13
N THR A 131 -18.33 -48.24 -8.62
CA THR A 131 -17.27 -48.81 -7.78
C THR A 131 -15.91 -48.21 -8.12
N SER A 132 -15.03 -48.15 -7.13
CA SER A 132 -13.66 -47.65 -7.25
C SER A 132 -12.80 -48.34 -6.19
N ALA A 133 -11.57 -48.72 -6.54
CA ALA A 133 -10.65 -49.36 -5.59
C ALA A 133 -10.12 -48.38 -4.54
N THR A 134 -10.00 -47.09 -4.89
CA THR A 134 -9.58 -46.03 -3.98
C THR A 134 -10.52 -44.83 -4.10
N ARG A 135 -10.42 -43.89 -3.15
CA ARG A 135 -11.15 -42.63 -3.18
C ARG A 135 -10.54 -41.59 -4.12
N TYR A 136 -9.37 -41.86 -4.71
CA TYR A 136 -8.65 -40.86 -5.51
C TYR A 136 -9.23 -40.71 -6.91
N ILE A 137 -9.28 -39.49 -7.42
CA ILE A 137 -9.94 -39.16 -8.67
C ILE A 137 -9.25 -39.73 -9.92
N ASP A 138 -7.94 -39.95 -9.84
CA ASP A 138 -7.07 -40.49 -10.89
C ASP A 138 -7.07 -42.03 -10.97
N SER A 139 -7.68 -42.70 -9.98
CA SER A 139 -7.85 -44.16 -10.00
C SER A 139 -8.89 -44.62 -11.04
N ALA A 140 -8.84 -45.89 -11.42
CA ALA A 140 -9.85 -46.47 -12.29
C ALA A 140 -11.19 -46.68 -11.54
N LYS A 141 -12.30 -46.33 -12.19
CA LYS A 141 -13.67 -46.53 -11.70
C LYS A 141 -14.43 -47.48 -12.62
N THR A 142 -15.45 -48.14 -12.10
CA THR A 142 -16.37 -48.95 -12.90
C THR A 142 -17.80 -48.48 -12.67
N ALA A 143 -18.41 -47.89 -13.68
CA ALA A 143 -19.82 -47.51 -13.68
C ALA A 143 -20.63 -48.66 -14.27
N THR A 144 -21.62 -49.15 -13.53
CA THR A 144 -22.48 -50.26 -13.96
C THR A 144 -23.88 -49.76 -14.23
N PHE A 145 -24.39 -50.07 -15.42
CA PHE A 145 -25.75 -49.73 -15.85
C PHE A 145 -26.47 -50.97 -16.36
N ASN A 146 -27.79 -51.01 -16.18
CA ASN A 146 -28.64 -52.07 -16.74
C ASN A 146 -29.21 -51.61 -18.08
N VAL A 147 -28.62 -52.07 -19.18
CA VAL A 147 -29.07 -51.78 -20.54
C VAL A 147 -30.33 -52.55 -20.84
N LYS A 148 -31.39 -51.85 -21.28
CA LYS A 148 -32.71 -52.45 -21.49
C LYS A 148 -32.92 -53.08 -22.85
N SER A 149 -32.13 -52.71 -23.86
CA SER A 149 -32.25 -53.25 -25.22
C SER A 149 -30.89 -53.31 -25.90
N ALA A 150 -30.61 -54.44 -26.55
CA ALA A 150 -29.39 -54.59 -27.32
C ALA A 150 -29.38 -53.83 -28.65
N SER A 151 -30.54 -53.30 -29.07
CA SER A 151 -30.65 -52.51 -30.29
C SER A 151 -30.14 -51.07 -30.14
N PHE A 152 -30.03 -50.55 -28.92
CA PHE A 152 -29.65 -49.16 -28.67
C PHE A 152 -28.14 -48.96 -28.60
N TYR A 153 -27.69 -47.81 -29.06
CA TYR A 153 -26.30 -47.36 -28.93
C TYR A 153 -26.13 -46.58 -27.64
N ASN A 154 -25.13 -46.93 -26.84
CA ASN A 154 -24.94 -46.35 -25.52
C ASN A 154 -23.70 -45.44 -25.49
N HIS A 155 -23.82 -44.32 -24.77
CA HIS A 155 -22.76 -43.34 -24.59
C HIS A 155 -22.70 -42.93 -23.12
N LEU A 156 -21.60 -43.24 -22.45
CA LEU A 156 -21.37 -42.81 -21.08
C LEU A 156 -20.87 -41.37 -21.07
N LYS A 157 -21.53 -40.49 -20.31
CA LYS A 157 -21.05 -39.14 -20.00
C LYS A 157 -20.64 -39.05 -18.54
N VAL A 158 -19.45 -38.51 -18.34
CA VAL A 158 -18.92 -38.15 -17.02
C VAL A 158 -19.02 -36.64 -16.90
N LEU A 159 -19.69 -36.18 -15.84
CA LEU A 159 -19.95 -34.78 -15.56
C LEU A 159 -19.31 -34.36 -14.23
N GLN A 160 -18.97 -33.08 -14.13
CA GLN A 160 -18.64 -32.42 -12.88
C GLN A 160 -19.48 -31.14 -12.75
N GLY A 161 -20.46 -31.14 -11.84
CA GLY A 161 -21.38 -30.02 -11.66
C GLY A 161 -22.09 -29.64 -12.97
N GLY A 162 -22.61 -30.64 -13.69
CA GLY A 162 -23.26 -30.47 -14.99
C GLY A 162 -22.34 -30.21 -16.20
N THR A 163 -21.03 -30.00 -16.00
CA THR A 163 -20.10 -29.85 -17.15
C THR A 163 -19.58 -31.19 -17.63
N HIS A 164 -19.60 -31.40 -18.95
CA HIS A 164 -19.03 -32.57 -19.60
C HIS A 164 -17.50 -32.63 -19.45
N ILE A 165 -17.01 -33.71 -18.83
CA ILE A 165 -15.59 -34.01 -18.67
C ILE A 165 -15.14 -35.06 -19.68
N LYS A 166 -15.88 -36.17 -19.80
CA LYS A 166 -15.52 -37.32 -20.62
C LYS A 166 -16.75 -37.97 -21.23
N GLY A 167 -16.62 -38.40 -22.48
CA GLY A 167 -17.58 -39.23 -23.20
C GLY A 167 -16.97 -40.55 -23.63
N ILE A 168 -17.68 -41.68 -23.44
CA ILE A 168 -17.24 -43.01 -23.88
C ILE A 168 -18.36 -43.66 -24.68
N ARG A 169 -18.19 -43.75 -26.00
CA ARG A 169 -19.14 -44.41 -26.89
C ARG A 169 -18.97 -45.92 -26.77
N LEU A 170 -19.98 -46.60 -26.24
CA LEU A 170 -19.97 -48.05 -25.99
C LEU A 170 -20.52 -48.87 -27.16
N GLY A 171 -21.13 -48.21 -28.16
CA GLY A 171 -21.90 -48.91 -29.19
C GLY A 171 -23.12 -49.63 -28.63
N GLN A 172 -23.56 -50.67 -29.35
CA GLN A 172 -24.57 -51.60 -28.86
C GLN A 172 -23.98 -52.51 -27.79
N GLN A 173 -24.80 -52.85 -26.80
CA GLN A 173 -24.43 -53.69 -25.67
C GLN A 173 -25.49 -54.76 -25.46
N SER A 174 -25.13 -55.92 -24.93
CA SER A 174 -26.14 -56.94 -24.57
C SER A 174 -27.12 -56.38 -23.54
N GLN A 175 -28.38 -56.83 -23.60
CA GLN A 175 -29.37 -56.52 -22.57
C GLN A 175 -28.89 -57.07 -21.21
N GLY A 176 -28.99 -56.26 -20.17
CA GLY A 176 -28.51 -56.60 -18.82
C GLY A 176 -27.45 -55.64 -18.31
N ASN A 177 -26.72 -56.06 -17.28
CA ASN A 177 -25.70 -55.22 -16.64
C ASN A 177 -24.46 -55.10 -17.53
N VAL A 178 -24.07 -53.86 -17.81
CA VAL A 178 -22.86 -53.49 -18.52
C VAL A 178 -21.93 -52.79 -17.55
N HIS A 179 -20.68 -53.24 -17.49
CA HIS A 179 -19.65 -52.66 -16.64
C HIS A 179 -18.72 -51.79 -17.49
N VAL A 180 -18.72 -50.49 -17.23
CA VAL A 180 -17.96 -49.52 -18.01
C VAL A 180 -16.76 -49.07 -17.18
N PRO A 181 -15.53 -49.50 -17.53
CA PRO A 181 -14.32 -48.99 -16.90
C PRO A 181 -14.09 -47.54 -17.35
N VAL A 182 -13.76 -46.68 -16.38
CA VAL A 182 -13.49 -45.26 -16.61
C VAL A 182 -12.18 -44.86 -15.94
N THR A 183 -11.28 -44.33 -16.75
CA THR A 183 -10.09 -43.62 -16.30
C THR A 183 -10.08 -42.21 -16.88
N LEU A 184 -9.62 -41.25 -16.09
CA LEU A 184 -9.45 -39.87 -16.54
C LEU A 184 -8.02 -39.68 -17.05
N SER A 185 -7.90 -39.13 -18.26
CA SER A 185 -6.64 -38.71 -18.84
C SER A 185 -6.09 -37.47 -18.11
N SER A 186 -4.80 -37.18 -18.32
CA SER A 186 -4.15 -36.03 -17.70
C SER A 186 -4.84 -34.70 -18.03
N SER A 187 -5.36 -34.52 -19.25
CA SER A 187 -6.07 -33.29 -19.66
C SER A 187 -7.45 -33.15 -18.97
N GLU A 188 -8.19 -34.25 -18.84
CA GLU A 188 -9.46 -34.29 -18.10
C GLU A 188 -9.23 -33.98 -16.61
N LEU A 189 -8.19 -34.59 -16.00
CA LEU A 189 -7.78 -34.30 -14.63
C LEU A 189 -7.35 -32.84 -14.44
N SER A 190 -6.53 -32.30 -15.35
CA SER A 190 -6.14 -30.88 -15.32
C SER A 190 -7.35 -29.94 -15.40
N THR A 191 -8.33 -30.25 -16.24
CA THR A 191 -9.58 -29.48 -16.35
C THR A 191 -10.31 -29.44 -15.02
N ILE A 192 -10.44 -30.58 -14.35
CA ILE A 192 -11.05 -30.67 -13.02
C ILE A 192 -10.22 -29.88 -11.99
N TYR A 193 -8.91 -30.11 -11.89
CA TYR A 193 -8.08 -29.43 -10.88
C TYR A 193 -8.07 -27.90 -11.03
N ASN A 194 -8.15 -27.39 -12.26
CA ASN A 194 -8.16 -25.95 -12.54
C ASN A 194 -9.49 -25.28 -12.16
N ARG A 195 -10.61 -26.02 -12.22
CA ARG A 195 -11.92 -25.52 -11.79
C ARG A 195 -12.11 -25.54 -10.27
N ASN A 196 -11.32 -26.35 -9.57
CA ASN A 196 -11.51 -26.68 -8.16
C ASN A 196 -10.23 -26.33 -7.38
N THR A 197 -9.96 -25.04 -7.28
CA THR A 197 -8.72 -24.48 -6.69
C THR A 197 -8.74 -24.47 -5.17
N GLN A 198 -9.94 -24.48 -4.56
CA GLN A 198 -10.16 -24.35 -3.12
C GLN A 198 -10.71 -25.63 -2.46
N THR A 199 -10.71 -26.75 -3.18
CA THR A 199 -11.15 -28.05 -2.65
C THR A 199 -10.06 -29.09 -2.81
N ASP A 200 -10.18 -30.15 -2.01
CA ASP A 200 -9.34 -31.35 -2.02
C ASP A 200 -10.03 -32.51 -2.76
N GLY A 201 -11.15 -32.26 -3.44
CA GLY A 201 -11.90 -33.26 -4.17
C GLY A 201 -13.09 -32.67 -4.93
N VAL A 202 -13.82 -33.54 -5.64
CA VAL A 202 -15.05 -33.22 -6.38
C VAL A 202 -16.01 -34.40 -6.44
N THR A 203 -17.29 -34.11 -6.63
CA THR A 203 -18.27 -35.10 -7.08
C THR A 203 -18.21 -35.26 -8.60
N LEU A 204 -18.13 -36.50 -9.07
CA LEU A 204 -18.34 -36.85 -10.47
C LEU A 204 -19.66 -37.58 -10.63
N GLU A 205 -20.35 -37.30 -11.73
CA GLU A 205 -21.64 -37.90 -12.09
C GLU A 205 -21.48 -38.70 -13.38
N PHE A 206 -21.99 -39.91 -13.40
CA PHE A 206 -21.90 -40.84 -14.53
C PHE A 206 -23.32 -41.13 -15.02
N VAL A 207 -23.56 -40.80 -16.28
CA VAL A 207 -24.88 -40.90 -16.92
C VAL A 207 -24.74 -41.67 -18.22
N LEU A 208 -25.55 -42.70 -18.40
CA LEU A 208 -25.60 -43.45 -19.66
C LEU A 208 -26.74 -42.95 -20.53
N GLU A 209 -26.39 -42.36 -21.67
CA GLU A 209 -27.34 -41.97 -22.71
C GLU A 209 -27.54 -43.11 -23.70
N SER A 210 -28.78 -43.33 -24.12
CA SER A 210 -29.16 -44.29 -25.15
C SER A 210 -29.59 -43.57 -26.43
N PHE A 211 -29.16 -44.08 -27.58
CA PHE A 211 -29.36 -43.51 -28.91
C PHE A 211 -29.96 -44.54 -29.87
N SER A 212 -30.71 -44.05 -30.86
CA SER A 212 -31.36 -44.89 -31.88
C SER A 212 -30.38 -45.58 -32.84
N ASP A 213 -29.21 -44.99 -33.05
CA ASP A 213 -28.26 -45.40 -34.08
C ASP A 213 -26.80 -45.05 -33.70
N SER A 214 -25.88 -45.50 -34.54
CA SER A 214 -24.43 -45.33 -34.36
C SER A 214 -23.94 -43.89 -34.58
N SER A 215 -24.79 -42.97 -35.05
CA SER A 215 -24.42 -41.56 -35.24
C SER A 215 -24.46 -40.77 -33.93
N TYR A 216 -25.12 -41.30 -32.90
CA TYR A 216 -25.33 -40.61 -31.62
C TYR A 216 -26.03 -39.25 -31.78
N GLY A 217 -26.86 -39.08 -32.82
CA GLY A 217 -27.55 -37.83 -33.12
C GLY A 217 -28.88 -37.65 -32.38
N THR A 218 -29.62 -38.76 -32.19
CA THR A 218 -30.94 -38.74 -31.57
C THR A 218 -30.93 -39.48 -30.24
N LYS A 219 -30.86 -38.71 -29.14
CA LYS A 219 -30.98 -39.26 -27.79
C LYS A 219 -32.41 -39.74 -27.56
N ILE A 220 -32.57 -41.01 -27.17
CA ILE A 220 -33.87 -41.65 -26.94
C ILE A 220 -34.11 -42.00 -25.47
N GLY A 221 -33.08 -41.97 -24.64
CA GLY A 221 -33.18 -42.24 -23.20
C GLY A 221 -31.92 -41.84 -22.46
N GLU A 222 -32.03 -41.68 -21.14
CA GLU A 222 -30.93 -41.31 -20.26
C GLU A 222 -31.14 -41.95 -18.89
N SER A 223 -30.10 -42.56 -18.33
CA SER A 223 -30.16 -43.16 -17.00
C SER A 223 -30.21 -42.09 -15.90
N GLY A 224 -30.58 -42.51 -14.68
CA GLY A 224 -30.21 -41.75 -13.49
C GLY A 224 -28.70 -41.53 -13.38
N ALA A 225 -28.27 -40.52 -12.64
CA ALA A 225 -26.86 -40.25 -12.39
C ALA A 225 -26.31 -41.16 -11.28
N LEU A 226 -25.20 -41.85 -11.55
CA LEU A 226 -24.37 -42.43 -10.52
C LEU A 226 -23.37 -41.38 -10.05
N SER A 227 -23.43 -40.98 -8.78
CA SER A 227 -22.61 -39.88 -8.26
C SER A 227 -21.74 -40.34 -7.10
N ALA A 228 -20.48 -39.93 -7.09
CA ALA A 228 -19.56 -40.18 -5.98
C ALA A 228 -18.56 -39.03 -5.82
N TRP A 229 -18.20 -38.76 -4.55
CA TRP A 229 -17.12 -37.85 -4.20
C TRP A 229 -15.76 -38.54 -4.35
N TYR A 230 -14.83 -37.88 -5.04
CA TYR A 230 -13.45 -38.32 -5.20
C TYR A 230 -12.47 -37.26 -4.70
N VAL A 231 -11.46 -37.72 -3.97
CA VAL A 231 -10.39 -36.89 -3.42
C VAL A 231 -9.30 -36.71 -4.48
N PHE A 232 -8.69 -35.56 -4.49
CA PHE A 232 -7.51 -35.28 -5.30
C PHE A 232 -6.27 -36.00 -4.76
N PRO A 233 -5.30 -36.35 -5.61
CA PRO A 233 -4.07 -36.98 -5.16
C PRO A 233 -3.28 -36.04 -4.25
N GLU A 234 -2.51 -36.62 -3.33
CA GLU A 234 -1.48 -35.87 -2.61
C GLU A 234 -0.44 -35.34 -3.61
N GLY A 235 0.13 -34.16 -3.35
CA GLY A 235 1.15 -33.57 -4.23
C GLY A 235 0.61 -32.79 -5.43
N LEU A 236 -0.63 -32.28 -5.40
CA LEU A 236 -1.15 -31.28 -6.35
C LEU A 236 -0.44 -29.90 -6.24
N THR A 237 0.55 -29.75 -5.37
CA THR A 237 1.33 -28.52 -5.27
C THR A 237 2.34 -28.42 -6.40
N PRO A 238 2.77 -27.20 -6.78
CA PRO A 238 3.92 -27.04 -7.66
C PRO A 238 5.20 -27.61 -7.00
N ALA A 239 6.29 -27.75 -7.75
CA ALA A 239 7.53 -28.37 -7.27
C ALA A 239 8.77 -27.50 -7.57
N ILE A 240 9.72 -27.53 -6.63
CA ILE A 240 11.09 -27.01 -6.76
C ILE A 240 12.03 -28.16 -6.40
N ASP A 241 12.94 -28.56 -7.29
CA ASP A 241 13.82 -29.70 -7.03
C ASP A 241 14.93 -29.34 -6.04
N SER A 242 15.63 -28.23 -6.30
CA SER A 242 16.73 -27.74 -5.46
C SER A 242 16.94 -26.23 -5.62
N LEU A 243 17.83 -25.67 -4.79
CA LEU A 243 18.28 -24.28 -4.86
C LEU A 243 19.76 -24.24 -5.18
N GLU A 244 20.13 -23.48 -6.20
CA GLU A 244 21.52 -23.12 -6.51
C GLU A 244 21.79 -21.74 -5.90
N ILE A 245 22.82 -21.64 -5.05
CA ILE A 245 23.20 -20.38 -4.40
C ILE A 245 24.65 -20.08 -4.75
N THR A 246 24.90 -18.87 -5.26
CA THR A 246 26.21 -18.45 -5.75
C THR A 246 26.52 -17.02 -5.31
N GLU A 247 27.79 -16.75 -5.01
CA GLU A 247 28.31 -15.40 -4.76
C GLU A 247 28.71 -14.76 -6.10
N LEU A 248 28.17 -13.57 -6.39
CA LEU A 248 28.51 -12.83 -7.61
C LEU A 248 29.53 -11.71 -7.37
N ASN A 249 29.71 -11.26 -6.13
CA ASN A 249 30.70 -10.24 -5.81
C ASN A 249 32.09 -10.88 -5.82
N THR A 250 32.87 -10.57 -6.87
CA THR A 250 34.21 -11.14 -7.08
C THR A 250 35.19 -10.78 -5.96
N ASN A 251 35.07 -9.60 -5.34
CA ASN A 251 35.94 -9.22 -4.22
C ASN A 251 35.67 -10.11 -3.00
N VAL A 252 34.41 -10.47 -2.78
CA VAL A 252 34.01 -11.38 -1.71
C VAL A 252 34.43 -12.81 -2.07
N ALA A 253 34.09 -13.29 -3.27
CA ALA A 253 34.39 -14.65 -3.74
C ALA A 253 35.89 -14.98 -3.76
N ASN A 254 36.76 -13.98 -3.95
CA ASN A 254 38.22 -14.18 -3.90
C ASN A 254 38.75 -14.37 -2.47
N VAL A 255 38.01 -13.94 -1.45
CA VAL A 255 38.45 -13.97 -0.04
C VAL A 255 37.83 -15.16 0.71
N ILE A 256 36.58 -15.50 0.40
CA ILE A 256 35.84 -16.56 1.08
C ILE A 256 35.67 -17.81 0.21
N SER A 257 35.60 -18.97 0.84
CA SER A 257 35.30 -20.24 0.17
C SER A 257 33.80 -20.37 -0.16
N SER A 258 33.48 -21.20 -1.16
CA SER A 258 32.09 -21.56 -1.50
C SER A 258 31.26 -21.95 -0.27
N GLY A 259 29.98 -21.57 -0.29
CA GLY A 259 29.03 -21.80 0.81
C GLY A 259 29.08 -20.78 1.95
N HIS A 260 30.05 -19.86 1.92
CA HIS A 260 30.12 -18.73 2.85
C HIS A 260 29.76 -17.43 2.11
N TYR A 261 29.24 -16.47 2.86
CA TYR A 261 28.86 -15.14 2.40
C TYR A 261 29.26 -14.13 3.47
N VAL A 262 29.30 -12.85 3.14
CA VAL A 262 29.68 -11.75 4.05
C VAL A 262 28.55 -10.74 4.08
N ASN A 263 28.03 -10.47 5.27
CA ASN A 263 26.91 -9.55 5.43
C ASN A 263 27.25 -8.15 4.88
N LEU A 264 26.27 -7.46 4.29
CA LEU A 264 26.42 -6.16 3.62
C LEU A 264 27.27 -6.13 2.34
N LEU A 265 28.18 -7.08 2.11
CA LEU A 265 29.07 -7.10 0.94
C LEU A 265 28.68 -8.11 -0.14
N SER A 266 28.16 -9.27 0.27
CA SER A 266 27.79 -10.35 -0.65
C SER A 266 26.69 -9.95 -1.62
N THR A 267 26.80 -10.46 -2.84
CA THR A 267 25.73 -10.49 -3.84
C THR A 267 25.31 -11.94 -4.04
N ILE A 268 24.30 -12.36 -3.28
CA ILE A 268 23.83 -13.73 -3.20
C ILE A 268 22.82 -13.98 -4.32
N ARG A 269 23.23 -14.70 -5.37
CA ARG A 269 22.31 -15.19 -6.40
C ARG A 269 21.69 -16.50 -5.95
N VAL A 270 20.36 -16.54 -5.92
CA VAL A 270 19.58 -17.75 -5.64
C VAL A 270 18.76 -18.11 -6.87
N ARG A 271 18.94 -19.34 -7.37
CA ARG A 271 18.21 -19.89 -8.51
C ARG A 271 17.44 -21.14 -8.11
N MET A 272 16.15 -21.16 -8.46
CA MET A 272 15.28 -22.32 -8.31
C MET A 272 15.55 -23.30 -9.46
N VAL A 273 15.96 -24.52 -9.13
CA VAL A 273 16.21 -25.58 -10.12
C VAL A 273 14.90 -26.32 -10.41
N ASN A 274 14.54 -26.41 -11.69
CA ASN A 274 13.36 -27.11 -12.20
C ASN A 274 12.03 -26.72 -11.52
N ALA A 275 11.86 -25.44 -11.18
CA ALA A 275 10.60 -24.92 -10.68
C ALA A 275 9.49 -25.11 -11.73
N ARG A 276 8.46 -25.91 -11.40
CA ARG A 276 7.40 -26.31 -12.34
C ARG A 276 6.04 -26.47 -11.66
N GLY A 277 4.98 -26.24 -12.45
CA GLY A 277 3.65 -26.66 -12.06
C GLY A 277 3.49 -28.18 -12.17
N THR A 278 2.44 -28.70 -11.56
CA THR A 278 2.09 -30.13 -11.58
C THR A 278 0.68 -30.30 -12.15
N TYR A 279 0.43 -31.41 -12.84
CA TYR A 279 -0.88 -31.71 -13.45
C TYR A 279 -1.42 -30.56 -14.33
N GLY A 280 -0.56 -30.01 -15.20
CA GLY A 280 -0.92 -28.98 -16.17
C GLY A 280 -1.07 -27.56 -15.62
N SER A 281 -0.71 -27.31 -14.35
CA SER A 281 -0.67 -25.95 -13.81
C SER A 281 0.56 -25.17 -14.29
N SER A 282 0.46 -23.85 -14.29
CA SER A 282 1.56 -22.94 -14.62
C SER A 282 1.95 -22.12 -13.39
N ILE A 283 3.24 -21.85 -13.17
CA ILE A 283 3.69 -20.96 -12.09
C ILE A 283 3.20 -19.53 -12.35
N ARG A 284 2.56 -18.92 -11.34
CA ARG A 284 2.03 -17.55 -11.38
C ARG A 284 2.85 -16.58 -10.56
N ASN A 285 3.33 -17.02 -9.40
CA ASN A 285 4.18 -16.22 -8.54
C ASN A 285 5.39 -17.03 -8.08
N SER A 286 6.51 -16.36 -7.93
CA SER A 286 7.75 -16.95 -7.43
C SER A 286 8.52 -15.88 -6.68
N TYR A 287 9.05 -16.22 -5.51
CA TYR A 287 9.95 -15.34 -4.79
C TYR A 287 10.96 -16.15 -3.98
N VAL A 288 12.08 -15.51 -3.67
CA VAL A 288 13.09 -16.01 -2.75
C VAL A 288 13.17 -15.06 -1.57
N GLN A 289 13.36 -15.62 -0.39
CA GLN A 289 13.66 -14.92 0.85
C GLN A 289 15.00 -15.43 1.40
N VAL A 290 15.93 -14.51 1.63
CA VAL A 290 17.20 -14.77 2.32
C VAL A 290 17.23 -13.90 3.56
N GLY A 291 17.15 -14.52 4.74
CA GLY A 291 16.98 -13.80 5.99
C GLY A 291 15.71 -12.94 5.98
N ASN A 292 15.88 -11.63 6.17
CA ASN A 292 14.84 -10.60 6.15
C ASN A 292 14.54 -10.02 4.75
N ILE A 293 15.33 -10.32 3.72
CA ILE A 293 15.16 -9.75 2.38
C ILE A 293 14.38 -10.70 1.48
N ARG A 294 13.32 -10.18 0.85
CA ARG A 294 12.51 -10.88 -0.16
C ARG A 294 12.68 -10.26 -1.55
N ARG A 295 12.75 -11.10 -2.59
CA ARG A 295 12.78 -10.70 -4.00
C ARG A 295 11.92 -11.64 -4.85
N ASN A 296 11.16 -11.09 -5.78
CA ASN A 296 10.33 -11.85 -6.70
C ASN A 296 11.17 -12.35 -7.89
N GLY A 297 10.94 -13.58 -8.32
CA GLY A 297 11.62 -14.23 -9.44
C GLY A 297 12.08 -15.64 -9.10
N THR A 298 12.38 -16.43 -10.14
CA THR A 298 12.94 -17.80 -10.04
C THR A 298 14.47 -17.81 -9.99
N SER A 299 15.11 -16.70 -10.38
CA SER A 299 16.52 -16.43 -10.20
C SER A 299 16.67 -14.97 -9.79
N VAL A 300 17.21 -14.72 -8.60
CA VAL A 300 17.29 -13.37 -8.03
C VAL A 300 18.62 -13.12 -7.36
N ASP A 301 19.03 -11.85 -7.37
CA ASP A 301 20.24 -11.39 -6.69
C ASP A 301 19.84 -10.61 -5.44
N ILE A 302 20.42 -10.99 -4.30
CA ILE A 302 20.14 -10.39 -3.00
C ILE A 302 21.41 -9.74 -2.47
N ASN A 303 21.27 -8.47 -2.08
CA ASN A 303 22.32 -7.61 -1.54
C ASN A 303 21.81 -6.93 -0.27
N GLY A 304 22.73 -6.51 0.59
CA GLY A 304 22.43 -5.74 1.81
C GLY A 304 22.52 -6.58 3.07
N ASP A 305 21.82 -6.14 4.12
CA ASP A 305 21.80 -6.83 5.41
C ASP A 305 20.82 -8.00 5.36
N VAL A 306 21.36 -9.23 5.27
CA VAL A 306 20.59 -10.48 5.30
C VAL A 306 20.68 -11.20 6.65
N GLY A 307 21.29 -10.55 7.65
CA GLY A 307 21.66 -11.16 8.93
C GLY A 307 23.03 -11.85 8.89
N SER A 308 23.46 -12.38 10.04
CA SER A 308 24.75 -13.09 10.20
C SER A 308 24.55 -14.39 10.97
N GLY A 309 25.49 -15.33 10.81
CA GLY A 309 25.38 -16.71 11.27
C GLY A 309 24.75 -17.62 10.22
N THR A 310 24.00 -18.62 10.66
CA THR A 310 23.27 -19.53 9.78
C THR A 310 21.97 -18.87 9.31
N VAL A 311 21.93 -18.48 8.04
CA VAL A 311 20.78 -17.80 7.43
C VAL A 311 19.99 -18.80 6.58
N THR A 312 18.67 -18.81 6.76
CA THR A 312 17.77 -19.63 5.93
C THR A 312 17.47 -18.94 4.61
N VAL A 313 17.58 -19.69 3.52
CA VAL A 313 17.16 -19.31 2.18
C VAL A 313 15.93 -20.11 1.82
N THR A 314 14.81 -19.44 1.56
CA THR A 314 13.54 -20.07 1.20
C THR A 314 13.06 -19.54 -0.14
N ALA A 315 12.87 -20.45 -1.09
CA ALA A 315 12.17 -20.16 -2.34
C ALA A 315 10.72 -20.63 -2.23
N THR A 316 9.78 -19.83 -2.70
CA THR A 316 8.36 -20.15 -2.72
C THR A 316 7.79 -19.87 -4.10
N ILE A 317 7.03 -20.83 -4.63
CA ILE A 317 6.28 -20.69 -5.88
C ILE A 317 4.80 -20.96 -5.63
N SER A 318 3.94 -20.26 -6.36
CA SER A 318 2.50 -20.55 -6.43
C SER A 318 2.05 -20.70 -7.87
N ASP A 319 1.11 -21.61 -8.12
CA ASP A 319 0.63 -21.94 -9.46
C ASP A 319 -0.72 -21.28 -9.83
N SER A 320 -1.20 -21.56 -11.03
CA SER A 320 -2.48 -21.07 -11.58
C SER A 320 -3.71 -21.44 -10.76
N ARG A 321 -3.56 -22.33 -9.78
CA ARG A 321 -4.63 -22.82 -8.90
C ARG A 321 -4.50 -22.23 -7.49
N GLY A 322 -3.52 -21.35 -7.25
CA GLY A 322 -3.25 -20.77 -5.92
C GLY A 322 -2.54 -21.71 -4.95
N ARG A 323 -2.16 -22.92 -5.38
CA ARG A 323 -1.39 -23.86 -4.56
C ARG A 323 0.06 -23.42 -4.52
N SER A 324 0.69 -23.51 -3.35
CA SER A 324 2.06 -23.07 -3.14
C SER A 324 2.96 -24.20 -2.66
N ALA A 325 4.24 -24.12 -3.01
CA ALA A 325 5.28 -24.98 -2.48
C ALA A 325 6.53 -24.15 -2.17
N SER A 326 7.25 -24.59 -1.15
CA SER A 326 8.48 -23.94 -0.72
C SER A 326 9.62 -24.94 -0.61
N ARG A 327 10.83 -24.48 -0.91
CA ARG A 327 12.08 -25.22 -0.68
C ARG A 327 13.02 -24.32 0.10
N SER A 328 13.65 -24.88 1.13
CA SER A 328 14.56 -24.14 1.99
C SER A 328 15.92 -24.84 2.09
N THR A 329 16.96 -24.05 2.27
CA THR A 329 18.31 -24.48 2.63
C THR A 329 18.96 -23.42 3.53
N THR A 330 20.16 -23.67 4.02
CA THR A 330 20.90 -22.72 4.86
C THR A 330 22.24 -22.36 4.26
N ILE A 331 22.69 -21.14 4.52
CA ILE A 331 24.00 -20.61 4.16
C ILE A 331 24.66 -20.00 5.39
N GLN A 332 26.00 -19.94 5.39
CA GLN A 332 26.73 -19.25 6.45
C GLN A 332 27.06 -17.82 6.00
N VAL A 333 26.54 -16.84 6.74
CA VAL A 333 26.78 -15.41 6.49
C VAL A 333 27.63 -14.85 7.61
N LEU A 334 28.83 -14.38 7.27
CA LEU A 334 29.82 -13.88 8.22
C LEU A 334 29.54 -12.40 8.51
N GLU A 335 29.63 -12.03 9.78
CA GLU A 335 29.46 -10.64 10.22
C GLU A 335 30.60 -9.76 9.69
N TYR A 336 30.29 -8.51 9.31
CA TYR A 336 31.25 -7.59 8.73
C TYR A 336 31.01 -6.13 9.11
N TYR A 337 32.10 -5.38 9.34
CA TYR A 337 32.12 -3.93 9.31
C TYR A 337 33.35 -3.43 8.53
N ARG A 338 33.18 -2.31 7.81
CA ARG A 338 34.27 -1.67 7.04
C ARG A 338 35.39 -1.18 7.96
N PRO A 339 36.67 -1.14 7.51
CA PRO A 339 37.78 -0.59 8.28
C PRO A 339 37.45 0.77 8.91
N ARG A 340 37.86 0.97 10.16
CA ARG A 340 37.64 2.23 10.91
C ARG A 340 38.98 2.75 11.41
N ILE A 341 39.18 4.07 11.32
CA ILE A 341 40.32 4.77 11.92
C ILE A 341 39.76 5.65 13.02
N GLN A 342 39.97 5.25 14.28
CA GLN A 342 39.52 5.99 15.46
C GLN A 342 40.50 7.11 15.81
N ALA A 343 41.81 6.88 15.64
CA ALA A 343 42.83 7.89 15.86
C ALA A 343 43.99 7.72 14.86
N PHE A 344 44.41 8.85 14.31
CA PHE A 344 45.63 8.96 13.53
C PHE A 344 46.33 10.25 13.92
N LEU A 345 47.36 10.13 14.76
CA LEU A 345 48.02 11.26 15.42
C LEU A 345 49.51 11.31 15.04
N PRO A 346 49.85 11.74 13.82
CA PRO A 346 51.24 11.93 13.42
C PRO A 346 51.82 13.19 14.05
N ALA A 347 53.00 13.07 14.66
CA ALA A 347 53.72 14.19 15.26
C ALA A 347 55.23 14.05 15.04
N ARG A 348 55.92 15.20 14.91
CA ARG A 348 57.38 15.24 14.95
C ARG A 348 57.87 14.76 16.31
N THR A 349 58.89 13.91 16.32
CA THR A 349 59.53 13.44 17.55
C THR A 349 60.35 14.55 18.20
N GLY A 350 60.83 14.34 19.43
CA GLY A 350 61.62 15.35 20.15
C GLY A 350 60.80 16.60 20.47
N ASN A 351 59.53 16.43 20.83
CA ASN A 351 58.62 17.53 21.17
C ASN A 351 58.47 18.57 20.03
N GLY A 352 58.27 18.11 18.79
CA GLY A 352 58.04 19.01 17.66
C GLY A 352 59.29 19.44 16.90
N THR A 353 60.49 19.04 17.31
CA THR A 353 61.76 19.60 16.78
C THR A 353 62.48 18.73 15.76
N ASN A 354 62.21 17.43 15.74
CA ASN A 354 62.96 16.49 14.90
C ASN A 354 62.43 16.41 13.45
N LYS A 355 63.28 15.88 12.57
CA LYS A 355 62.95 15.48 11.19
C LYS A 355 62.17 14.18 11.12
N ALA A 356 62.11 13.41 12.20
CA ALA A 356 61.36 12.16 12.28
C ALA A 356 59.95 12.38 12.78
N VAL A 357 59.02 11.65 12.17
CA VAL A 357 57.60 11.67 12.51
C VAL A 357 57.16 10.26 12.89
N LEU A 358 56.47 10.16 14.03
CA LEU A 358 55.78 8.95 14.45
C LEU A 358 54.28 9.23 14.52
N ALA A 359 53.46 8.25 14.18
CA ALA A 359 52.02 8.32 14.31
C ALA A 359 51.51 7.27 15.29
N ASN A 360 50.79 7.71 16.32
CA ASN A 360 49.97 6.80 17.11
C ASN A 360 48.68 6.51 16.34
N VAL A 361 48.44 5.23 16.07
CA VAL A 361 47.30 4.76 15.28
C VAL A 361 46.41 3.88 16.15
N ILE A 362 45.13 4.22 16.18
CA ILE A 362 44.05 3.37 16.68
C ILE A 362 43.10 3.14 15.51
N ALA A 363 43.04 1.91 15.03
CA ALA A 363 42.18 1.49 13.92
C ALA A 363 41.56 0.11 14.22
N SER A 364 40.50 -0.25 13.50
CA SER A 364 39.94 -1.60 13.56
C SER A 364 39.47 -2.12 12.20
N VAL A 365 39.69 -3.41 11.96
CA VAL A 365 39.25 -4.15 10.77
C VAL A 365 38.56 -5.43 11.22
N LYS A 366 37.31 -5.67 10.81
CA LYS A 366 36.57 -6.86 11.27
C LYS A 366 37.29 -8.15 10.80
N PRO A 367 37.66 -9.07 11.71
CA PRO A 367 38.16 -10.36 11.32
C PRO A 367 37.02 -11.23 10.79
N VAL A 368 37.29 -11.98 9.73
CA VAL A 368 36.33 -12.90 9.11
C VAL A 368 36.91 -14.30 9.16
N TYR A 369 36.46 -15.10 10.13
CA TYR A 369 37.00 -16.44 10.38
C TYR A 369 36.30 -17.50 9.53
N ILE A 370 37.09 -18.31 8.83
CA ILE A 370 36.66 -19.55 8.20
C ILE A 370 37.67 -20.63 8.61
N ASN A 371 37.18 -21.70 9.25
CA ASN A 371 38.02 -22.79 9.79
C ASN A 371 39.18 -22.26 10.66
N ASN A 372 38.86 -21.39 11.63
CA ASN A 372 39.81 -20.73 12.55
C ASN A 372 40.90 -19.87 11.87
N THR A 373 40.78 -19.57 10.59
CA THR A 373 41.70 -18.68 9.87
C THR A 373 40.98 -17.38 9.55
N ASN A 374 41.53 -16.22 9.98
CA ASN A 374 41.02 -14.93 9.54
C ASN A 374 41.36 -14.72 8.05
N ARG A 375 40.33 -14.68 7.21
CA ARG A 375 40.43 -14.44 5.77
C ARG A 375 40.48 -12.95 5.41
N ASN A 376 39.99 -12.08 6.29
CA ASN A 376 40.06 -10.64 6.09
C ASN A 376 41.41 -10.10 6.57
N THR A 377 42.44 -10.26 5.74
CA THR A 377 43.73 -9.58 5.90
C THR A 377 43.57 -8.10 5.56
N TYR A 378 44.44 -7.24 6.08
CA TYR A 378 44.47 -5.83 5.70
C TYR A 378 45.89 -5.36 5.38
N ARG A 379 45.99 -4.26 4.65
CA ARG A 379 47.21 -3.53 4.34
C ARG A 379 47.11 -2.10 4.86
N VAL A 380 48.09 -1.68 5.64
CA VAL A 380 48.25 -0.33 6.17
C VAL A 380 49.36 0.37 5.41
N VAL A 381 49.05 1.52 4.84
CA VAL A 381 50.00 2.36 4.10
C VAL A 381 50.01 3.75 4.73
N VAL A 382 51.21 4.26 5.04
CA VAL A 382 51.40 5.67 5.40
C VAL A 382 52.16 6.35 4.27
N GLU A 383 51.65 7.49 3.83
CA GLU A 383 52.26 8.32 2.80
C GLU A 383 52.35 9.76 3.30
N ARG A 384 53.28 10.53 2.75
CA ARG A 384 53.38 11.97 3.01
C ARG A 384 53.43 12.75 1.71
N SER A 385 52.98 14.01 1.77
CA SER A 385 53.18 15.01 0.74
C SER A 385 53.63 16.30 1.42
N GLU A 386 54.53 17.06 0.79
CA GLU A 386 54.71 18.46 1.19
C GLU A 386 53.36 19.17 1.07
N ARG A 387 53.04 20.04 2.04
CA ARG A 387 51.74 20.70 2.11
C ARG A 387 51.50 21.47 0.81
N ASN A 388 50.29 21.37 0.28
CA ASN A 388 49.85 21.98 -0.99
C ASN A 388 50.54 21.46 -2.27
N HIS A 389 51.36 20.41 -2.22
CA HIS A 389 52.01 19.84 -3.41
C HIS A 389 51.28 18.61 -3.96
N ASN A 390 50.56 17.86 -3.12
CA ASN A 390 49.80 16.65 -3.48
C ASN A 390 50.62 15.56 -4.20
N ILE A 391 51.92 15.45 -3.87
CA ILE A 391 52.83 14.41 -4.38
C ILE A 391 53.10 13.45 -3.22
N TRP A 392 52.50 12.27 -3.28
CA TRP A 392 52.51 11.31 -2.17
C TRP A 392 53.68 10.34 -2.28
N GLN A 393 54.52 10.33 -1.25
CA GLN A 393 55.62 9.39 -1.09
C GLN A 393 55.31 8.41 0.03
N LYS A 394 55.48 7.11 -0.25
CA LYS A 394 55.20 6.04 0.72
C LYS A 394 56.29 5.95 1.79
N MET A 395 55.86 5.95 3.05
CA MET A 395 56.71 5.94 4.25
C MET A 395 56.59 4.65 5.04
N TYR A 396 55.42 4.02 5.00
CA TYR A 396 55.14 2.75 5.68
C TYR A 396 54.22 1.89 4.82
N ASP A 397 54.45 0.57 4.83
CA ASP A 397 53.65 -0.42 4.11
C ASP A 397 53.73 -1.75 4.84
N ALA A 398 52.62 -2.20 5.43
CA ALA A 398 52.59 -3.48 6.13
C ALA A 398 51.23 -4.15 6.00
N THR A 399 51.22 -5.47 6.12
CA THR A 399 49.99 -6.27 6.18
C THR A 399 49.74 -6.79 7.59
N GLY A 400 48.47 -7.00 7.96
CA GLY A 400 48.09 -7.55 9.25
C GLY A 400 46.77 -8.32 9.21
N THR A 401 46.45 -8.97 10.33
CA THR A 401 45.26 -9.83 10.50
C THR A 401 44.54 -9.63 11.84
N VAL A 402 45.08 -8.79 12.73
CA VAL A 402 44.48 -8.52 14.05
C VAL A 402 43.35 -7.50 13.95
N GLU A 403 42.26 -7.73 14.68
CA GLU A 403 41.08 -6.85 14.61
C GLU A 403 41.38 -5.42 15.02
N HIS A 404 42.07 -5.24 16.15
CA HIS A 404 42.40 -3.95 16.71
C HIS A 404 43.85 -3.61 16.43
N ILE A 405 44.06 -2.47 15.79
CA ILE A 405 45.36 -1.92 15.43
C ILE A 405 45.67 -0.81 16.43
N THR A 406 46.55 -1.10 17.38
CA THR A 406 47.07 -0.12 18.35
C THR A 406 48.58 -0.15 18.28
N GLN A 407 49.16 0.75 17.47
CA GLN A 407 50.60 0.75 17.22
C GLN A 407 51.11 2.15 16.91
N THR A 408 52.41 2.35 17.13
CA THR A 408 53.14 3.54 16.69
C THR A 408 53.81 3.24 15.36
N LEU A 409 53.45 3.99 14.32
CA LEU A 409 53.98 3.83 12.96
C LEU A 409 55.04 4.88 12.66
N SER A 410 56.14 4.47 12.03
CA SER A 410 57.10 5.40 11.44
C SER A 410 56.49 6.05 10.22
N CYS A 411 56.48 7.39 10.19
CA CYS A 411 56.04 8.16 9.04
C CYS A 411 57.22 8.72 8.24
N GLY A 412 58.46 8.26 8.49
CA GLY A 412 59.69 8.75 7.87
C GLY A 412 60.56 9.59 8.82
N ASN A 413 61.83 9.81 8.45
CA ASN A 413 62.86 10.44 9.29
C ASN A 413 63.55 11.68 8.69
N ASP A 414 63.10 12.12 7.53
CA ASP A 414 63.76 13.10 6.66
C ASP A 414 62.85 14.30 6.32
N TYR A 415 61.90 14.66 7.20
CA TYR A 415 61.05 15.84 7.01
C TYR A 415 61.87 17.12 7.14
N ASP A 416 61.78 18.00 6.14
CA ASP A 416 62.32 19.36 6.25
C ASP A 416 61.66 20.10 7.43
N GLN A 417 62.47 20.79 8.24
CA GLN A 417 62.04 21.46 9.46
C GLN A 417 61.29 22.77 9.18
N ALA A 418 61.56 23.42 8.05
CA ALA A 418 60.92 24.67 7.64
C ALA A 418 59.63 24.47 6.84
N LYS A 419 59.25 23.21 6.55
CA LYS A 419 58.09 22.87 5.73
C LYS A 419 57.02 22.14 6.53
N ALA A 420 55.77 22.38 6.14
CA ALA A 420 54.63 21.60 6.60
C ALA A 420 54.37 20.44 5.62
N TYR A 421 53.82 19.34 6.13
CA TYR A 421 53.53 18.13 5.35
C TYR A 421 52.13 17.62 5.68
N ASP A 422 51.43 17.08 4.70
CA ASP A 422 50.24 16.27 4.92
C ASP A 422 50.66 14.80 4.96
N VAL A 423 50.26 14.10 6.01
CA VAL A 423 50.51 12.67 6.17
C VAL A 423 49.17 11.94 6.11
N ARG A 424 49.16 10.82 5.39
CA ARG A 424 47.96 10.07 5.05
C ARG A 424 48.12 8.63 5.45
N LEU A 425 47.19 8.16 6.28
CA LEU A 425 47.03 6.75 6.63
C LEU A 425 45.92 6.17 5.76
N THR A 426 46.22 5.07 5.07
CA THR A 426 45.23 4.31 4.30
C THR A 426 45.23 2.86 4.77
N ILE A 427 44.04 2.33 5.09
CA ILE A 427 43.83 0.92 5.43
C ILE A 427 42.93 0.30 4.37
N HIS A 428 43.41 -0.75 3.72
CA HIS A 428 42.66 -1.58 2.78
C HIS A 428 42.44 -2.96 3.39
N ASP A 429 41.22 -3.48 3.37
CA ASP A 429 40.96 -4.88 3.72
C ASP A 429 40.95 -5.79 2.49
N ALA A 430 40.86 -7.10 2.72
CA ALA A 430 40.91 -8.11 1.66
C ALA A 430 39.68 -8.04 0.73
N PHE A 431 38.56 -7.49 1.22
CA PHE A 431 37.34 -7.24 0.43
C PHE A 431 37.40 -5.93 -0.38
N ASN A 432 38.59 -5.32 -0.46
CA ASN A 432 38.85 -4.06 -1.17
C ASN A 432 38.06 -2.87 -0.60
N GLN A 433 37.71 -2.90 0.69
CA GLN A 433 37.17 -1.74 1.40
C GLN A 433 38.32 -0.88 1.93
N GLN A 434 38.20 0.43 1.74
CA GLN A 434 39.24 1.39 2.10
C GLN A 434 38.72 2.39 3.14
N GLN A 435 39.57 2.72 4.11
CA GLN A 435 39.40 3.88 4.98
C GLN A 435 40.68 4.72 4.99
N GLN A 436 40.52 6.04 5.06
CA GLN A 436 41.62 6.98 5.03
C GLN A 436 41.49 8.04 6.13
N ALA A 437 42.63 8.47 6.65
CA ALA A 437 42.77 9.65 7.51
C ALA A 437 43.97 10.48 7.02
N ILE A 438 43.81 11.80 7.04
CA ILE A 438 44.88 12.75 6.69
C ILE A 438 45.05 13.69 7.87
N ALA A 439 46.29 13.94 8.25
CA ALA A 439 46.65 14.91 9.28
C ALA A 439 47.83 15.74 8.80
N THR A 440 47.82 17.03 9.12
CA THR A 440 48.88 17.96 8.75
C THR A 440 49.88 18.06 9.89
N ILE A 441 51.15 17.97 9.54
CA ILE A 441 52.28 18.24 10.43
C ILE A 441 52.81 19.63 10.08
N SER A 442 52.83 20.50 11.08
CA SER A 442 53.39 21.84 10.95
C SER A 442 54.92 21.82 10.82
N THR A 443 55.48 23.00 10.59
CA THR A 443 56.92 23.25 10.79
C THR A 443 57.31 22.93 12.22
N ILE A 444 58.62 22.85 12.50
CA ILE A 444 59.08 22.62 13.86
C ILE A 444 58.57 23.69 14.85
N THR A 445 58.37 23.29 16.10
CA THR A 445 58.14 24.20 17.23
C THR A 445 59.46 24.85 17.64
N VAL A 446 59.45 26.16 17.86
CA VAL A 446 60.65 26.95 18.22
C VAL A 446 60.30 27.89 19.38
N VAL A 447 61.24 28.11 20.29
CA VAL A 447 61.04 29.08 21.39
C VAL A 447 60.82 30.48 20.80
N MET A 448 61.65 30.85 19.83
CA MET A 448 61.53 32.08 19.08
C MET A 448 62.12 31.88 17.69
N ALA A 449 61.46 32.40 16.65
CA ALA A 449 61.99 32.44 15.29
C ALA A 449 61.88 33.84 14.71
N TRP A 450 62.95 34.26 14.04
CA TRP A 450 63.04 35.51 13.31
C TRP A 450 62.80 35.22 11.83
N GLY A 451 61.77 35.82 11.25
CA GLY A 451 61.63 35.90 9.79
C GLY A 451 62.14 37.24 9.26
N ARG A 452 61.98 37.47 7.95
CA ARG A 452 62.53 38.66 7.27
C ARG A 452 62.01 39.97 7.88
N ASN A 453 60.72 40.03 8.19
CA ASN A 453 60.02 41.22 8.71
C ASN A 453 59.14 40.89 9.93
N ASN A 454 59.33 39.74 10.59
CA ASN A 454 58.44 39.24 11.62
C ASN A 454 59.11 38.35 12.67
N VAL A 455 58.43 38.15 13.80
CA VAL A 455 58.87 37.29 14.91
C VAL A 455 57.75 36.32 15.29
N GLY A 456 58.10 35.05 15.45
CA GLY A 456 57.23 34.01 16.00
C GLY A 456 57.71 33.56 17.37
N ILE A 457 56.81 33.39 18.33
CA ILE A 457 57.10 32.81 19.66
C ILE A 457 56.26 31.54 19.82
N GLY A 458 56.93 30.42 20.11
CA GLY A 458 56.31 29.08 20.12
C GLY A 458 56.13 28.45 18.74
N LYS A 459 56.32 29.21 17.65
CA LYS A 459 56.12 28.79 16.26
C LYS A 459 57.03 29.55 15.30
N ILE A 460 57.22 29.00 14.10
CA ILE A 460 57.78 29.77 12.97
C ILE A 460 56.72 30.80 12.54
N PRO A 461 57.08 32.10 12.42
CA PRO A 461 56.11 33.12 12.05
C PRO A 461 55.57 32.89 10.64
N THR A 462 54.25 33.02 10.47
CA THR A 462 53.60 32.93 9.15
C THR A 462 53.67 34.27 8.39
N ASP A 463 53.75 34.20 7.05
CA ASP A 463 53.81 35.38 6.19
C ASP A 463 52.60 36.30 6.40
N GLY A 464 52.84 37.62 6.42
CA GLY A 464 51.81 38.65 6.57
C GLY A 464 51.50 39.08 8.02
N ARG A 465 52.13 38.47 9.04
CA ARG A 465 52.02 38.90 10.45
C ARG A 465 53.38 39.35 10.97
N THR A 466 53.42 40.47 11.69
CA THR A 466 54.67 41.00 12.30
C THR A 466 55.04 40.27 13.60
N LEU A 467 54.04 39.87 14.39
CA LEU A 467 54.20 39.10 15.64
C LEU A 467 53.18 37.97 15.66
N ASP A 468 53.66 36.72 15.76
CA ASP A 468 52.84 35.50 15.74
C ASP A 468 53.13 34.67 17.00
N ILE A 469 52.24 34.70 17.98
CA ILE A 469 52.41 34.03 19.29
C ILE A 469 51.47 32.84 19.35
N GLU A 470 52.03 31.64 19.55
CA GLU A 470 51.25 30.46 19.92
C GLU A 470 51.09 30.41 21.44
N GLY A 471 49.89 30.76 21.94
CA GLY A 471 49.53 30.69 23.37
C GLY A 471 49.05 32.00 23.99
N ASN A 472 48.88 31.97 25.32
CA ASN A 472 48.43 33.13 26.11
C ASN A 472 49.54 34.19 26.23
N VAL A 473 49.14 35.46 26.21
CA VAL A 473 50.06 36.60 26.43
C VAL A 473 49.78 37.19 27.81
N HIS A 474 50.78 37.11 28.70
CA HIS A 474 50.73 37.74 30.02
C HIS A 474 51.60 39.01 30.00
N THR A 475 51.02 40.17 30.31
CA THR A 475 51.76 41.45 30.37
C THR A 475 51.60 42.10 31.75
N SER A 476 52.68 42.69 32.27
CA SER A 476 52.62 43.45 33.54
C SER A 476 52.07 44.88 33.37
N HIS A 477 51.86 45.32 32.13
CA HIS A 477 51.44 46.68 31.78
C HIS A 477 50.33 46.67 30.73
N LYS A 478 49.73 47.85 30.50
CA LYS A 478 48.65 48.11 29.54
C LYS A 478 49.03 47.71 28.11
N TYR A 479 48.07 47.20 27.37
CA TYR A 479 48.23 46.90 25.94
C TYR A 479 47.60 48.02 25.10
N TYR A 480 48.29 48.42 24.04
CA TYR A 480 47.84 49.49 23.14
C TYR A 480 47.80 48.99 21.70
N VAL A 481 46.76 49.39 20.97
CA VAL A 481 46.65 49.23 19.51
C VAL A 481 46.42 50.61 18.92
N ASP A 482 47.24 51.04 17.97
CA ASP A 482 47.21 52.39 17.38
C ASP A 482 47.21 53.53 18.41
N ASN A 483 48.07 53.42 19.43
CA ASN A 483 48.15 54.33 20.59
C ASN A 483 46.86 54.43 21.42
N LYS A 484 45.91 53.51 21.27
CA LYS A 484 44.68 53.44 22.06
C LYS A 484 44.75 52.26 23.02
N PRO A 485 44.45 52.45 24.32
CA PRO A 485 44.41 51.35 25.27
C PRO A 485 43.26 50.42 24.91
N ILE A 486 43.49 49.11 25.02
CA ILE A 486 42.39 48.14 24.95
C ILE A 486 41.69 48.05 26.32
N GLN A 487 40.43 47.62 26.32
CA GLN A 487 39.65 47.45 27.55
C GLN A 487 40.29 46.36 28.43
N HIS A 488 40.74 46.71 29.65
CA HIS A 488 41.38 45.76 30.58
C HIS A 488 40.46 45.21 31.66
N TYR A 489 39.29 45.84 31.89
CA TYR A 489 38.32 45.37 32.88
C TYR A 489 37.24 44.53 32.22
N GLN A 490 36.92 43.38 32.82
CA GLN A 490 36.02 42.39 32.26
C GLN A 490 34.54 42.80 32.39
N LEU A 491 33.92 43.19 31.27
CA LEU A 491 32.51 43.59 31.21
C LEU A 491 31.55 42.41 31.04
N THR A 492 32.01 41.34 30.36
CA THR A 492 31.32 40.07 30.02
C THR A 492 32.19 38.88 30.46
N ASN A 493 31.71 37.63 30.45
CA ASN A 493 32.57 36.47 30.69
C ASN A 493 33.59 36.24 29.54
N ASP A 494 34.43 35.21 29.65
CA ASP A 494 35.52 34.91 28.71
C ASP A 494 35.03 34.52 27.30
N GLU A 495 33.79 34.03 27.17
CA GLU A 495 33.14 33.76 25.88
C GLU A 495 32.37 34.97 25.31
N GLY A 496 32.39 36.13 26.00
CA GLY A 496 31.66 37.33 25.59
C GLY A 496 30.18 37.35 26.00
N ALA A 497 29.72 36.39 26.81
CA ALA A 497 28.37 36.33 27.35
C ALA A 497 28.18 37.17 28.62
N ILE A 498 26.93 37.52 28.92
CA ILE A 498 26.56 38.25 30.16
C ILE A 498 26.90 37.39 31.39
N LYS A 499 27.42 38.02 32.46
CA LYS A 499 27.87 37.32 33.67
C LYS A 499 26.68 36.81 34.50
N PHE A 500 26.57 35.51 34.72
CA PHE A 500 25.52 34.95 35.59
C PHE A 500 25.89 35.08 37.07
N THR A 501 24.94 35.50 37.91
CA THR A 501 25.18 35.52 39.36
C THR A 501 23.87 35.39 40.15
N ASP A 502 23.94 34.67 41.28
CA ASP A 502 22.85 34.55 42.24
C ASP A 502 22.96 35.56 43.40
N LYS A 503 23.98 36.43 43.39
CA LYS A 503 24.13 37.52 44.35
C LYS A 503 22.89 38.41 44.36
N SER A 504 22.58 39.01 45.51
CA SER A 504 21.60 40.08 45.58
C SER A 504 22.02 41.21 44.64
N ILE A 505 21.07 41.78 43.89
CA ILE A 505 21.31 42.97 43.07
C ILE A 505 21.89 44.15 43.89
N ASN A 506 21.70 44.16 45.21
CA ASN A 506 22.23 45.17 46.12
C ASN A 506 23.74 45.06 46.34
N ASP A 507 24.34 43.88 46.13
CA ASP A 507 25.75 43.61 46.39
C ASP A 507 26.63 43.76 45.15
N ILE A 508 26.03 43.93 43.97
CA ILE A 508 26.73 44.00 42.69
C ILE A 508 27.04 45.47 42.37
N ARG A 509 28.31 45.87 42.51
CA ARG A 509 28.74 47.26 42.34
C ARG A 509 29.79 47.42 41.24
N GLU A 510 30.40 46.33 40.82
CA GLU A 510 31.45 46.34 39.81
C GLU A 510 30.86 46.54 38.41
N THR A 511 31.47 47.43 37.61
CA THR A 511 31.02 47.68 36.24
C THR A 511 30.90 46.40 35.41
N GLY A 512 29.79 46.25 34.71
CA GLY A 512 29.58 45.16 33.77
C GLY A 512 28.12 44.79 33.59
N PHE A 513 27.92 43.73 32.83
CA PHE A 513 26.60 43.20 32.54
C PHE A 513 26.39 41.88 33.27
N TYR A 514 25.30 41.80 34.02
CA TYR A 514 24.98 40.65 34.86
C TYR A 514 23.57 40.15 34.57
N PHE A 515 23.36 38.85 34.73
CA PHE A 515 22.04 38.25 34.68
C PHE A 515 21.69 37.78 36.09
N VAL A 516 20.65 38.41 36.67
CA VAL A 516 20.35 38.33 38.10
C VAL A 516 18.85 38.12 38.33
N LYS A 517 18.50 37.37 39.37
CA LYS A 517 17.10 37.16 39.80
C LYS A 517 16.82 37.63 41.23
N THR A 518 17.84 37.61 42.10
CA THR A 518 17.69 37.89 43.53
C THR A 518 17.45 39.39 43.78
N ASP A 519 16.44 39.72 44.60
CA ASP A 519 16.04 41.07 45.00
C ASP A 519 15.73 42.04 43.84
N ASN A 520 15.30 41.51 42.69
CA ASN A 520 15.00 42.34 41.53
C ASN A 520 13.76 43.23 41.74
N PRO A 521 13.74 44.45 41.18
CA PRO A 521 12.64 45.40 41.39
C PRO A 521 11.30 44.98 40.76
N ALA A 522 11.32 44.06 39.80
CA ALA A 522 10.12 43.54 39.18
C ALA A 522 9.43 42.43 39.99
N GLN A 523 10.07 41.96 41.08
CA GLN A 523 9.65 40.80 41.87
C GLN A 523 9.44 39.53 41.01
N SER A 524 10.21 39.41 39.92
CA SER A 524 10.15 38.26 39.02
C SER A 524 10.96 37.08 39.54
N THR A 525 10.51 35.86 39.29
CA THR A 525 11.30 34.64 39.53
C THR A 525 12.28 34.32 38.42
N ALA A 526 12.14 34.99 37.26
CA ALA A 526 13.06 34.88 36.14
C ALA A 526 14.27 35.80 36.32
N TYR A 527 15.40 35.40 35.74
CA TYR A 527 16.57 36.26 35.64
C TYR A 527 16.27 37.46 34.72
N GLY A 528 16.79 38.63 35.06
CA GLY A 528 16.78 39.82 34.22
C GLY A 528 18.18 40.40 34.04
N LEU A 529 18.30 41.31 33.09
CA LEU A 529 19.57 41.97 32.78
C LEU A 529 19.78 43.14 33.76
N LEU A 530 20.90 43.08 34.49
CA LEU A 530 21.43 44.16 35.29
C LEU A 530 22.66 44.76 34.58
N SER A 531 22.60 46.06 34.30
CA SER A 531 23.77 46.84 33.89
C SER A 531 24.23 47.65 35.10
N VAL A 532 25.51 47.50 35.47
CA VAL A 532 26.11 48.23 36.58
C VAL A 532 27.17 49.17 36.04
N PHE A 533 27.11 50.42 36.46
CA PHE A 533 28.08 51.45 36.12
C PHE A 533 28.73 51.95 37.40
N TYR A 534 29.95 51.48 37.66
CA TYR A 534 30.80 51.96 38.74
C TYR A 534 31.49 53.25 38.33
N THR A 535 31.41 54.27 39.18
CA THR A 535 31.96 55.60 38.91
C THR A 535 33.35 55.82 39.52
N GLY A 536 33.89 54.86 40.28
CA GLY A 536 35.19 54.96 40.95
C GLY A 536 35.13 55.37 42.43
N GLY A 537 33.93 55.60 42.98
CA GLY A 537 33.71 56.04 44.37
C GLY A 537 32.88 55.06 45.21
N LYS A 538 31.95 55.57 46.01
CA LYS A 538 30.93 54.76 46.73
C LYS A 538 29.64 54.63 45.92
N GLU A 539 29.51 55.45 44.90
CA GLU A 539 28.37 55.56 44.02
C GLU A 539 28.45 54.59 42.84
N ALA A 540 27.28 54.10 42.43
CA ALA A 540 27.09 53.24 41.29
C ALA A 540 25.68 53.47 40.76
N MET A 541 25.51 53.22 39.47
CA MET A 541 24.19 53.22 38.82
C MET A 541 23.84 51.80 38.43
N GLN A 542 22.56 51.47 38.56
CA GLN A 542 22.03 50.18 38.15
C GLN A 542 20.79 50.38 37.30
N ASP A 543 20.82 49.73 36.13
CA ASP A 543 19.66 49.58 35.26
C ASP A 543 19.28 48.12 35.21
N TYR A 544 18.01 47.82 35.52
CA TYR A 544 17.46 46.47 35.50
C TYR A 544 16.33 46.34 34.47
N LYS A 545 16.44 45.36 33.59
CA LYS A 545 15.40 45.02 32.59
C LYS A 545 14.93 43.59 32.82
N THR A 546 13.61 43.40 32.84
CA THR A 546 13.03 42.05 32.85
C THR A 546 13.40 41.31 31.56
N TYR A 547 13.49 39.98 31.62
CA TYR A 547 13.89 39.16 30.47
C TYR A 547 13.01 39.36 29.22
N ASP A 548 11.71 39.54 29.45
CA ASP A 548 10.71 39.80 28.42
C ASP A 548 10.75 41.25 27.86
N GLY A 549 11.59 42.11 28.43
CA GLY A 549 11.73 43.51 28.07
C GLY A 549 10.51 44.38 28.41
N SER A 550 9.55 43.85 29.18
CA SER A 550 8.28 44.56 29.46
C SER A 550 8.44 45.71 30.44
N ARG A 551 9.43 45.65 31.35
CA ARG A 551 9.66 46.64 32.40
C ARG A 551 11.14 47.00 32.52
N HIS A 552 11.40 48.28 32.76
CA HIS A 552 12.74 48.83 32.94
C HIS A 552 12.78 49.68 34.20
N PHE A 553 13.82 49.46 35.02
CA PHE A 553 14.02 50.15 36.28
C PHE A 553 15.41 50.74 36.33
N SER A 554 15.54 51.88 36.99
CA SER A 554 16.82 52.49 37.27
C SER A 554 16.91 52.92 38.73
N ARG A 555 18.11 52.87 39.29
CA ARG A 555 18.44 53.44 40.59
C ARG A 555 19.91 53.86 40.64
N CYS A 556 20.23 54.69 41.62
CA CYS A 556 21.61 55.06 41.92
C CYS A 556 21.89 54.91 43.41
N SER A 557 23.14 54.66 43.79
CA SER A 557 23.54 54.80 45.19
C SER A 557 24.02 56.22 45.50
N SER A 558 23.82 56.64 46.76
CA SER A 558 24.22 57.94 47.28
C SER A 558 25.74 58.13 47.23
N TYR A 559 26.18 59.32 46.82
CA TYR A 559 27.59 59.71 46.80
C TYR A 559 28.24 59.71 48.19
N SER A 560 27.51 60.11 49.23
CA SER A 560 28.06 60.23 50.59
C SER A 560 28.03 58.92 51.38
N THR A 561 26.95 58.14 51.23
CA THR A 561 26.69 56.94 52.06
C THR A 561 26.87 55.62 51.31
N GLY A 562 26.77 55.60 49.97
CA GLY A 562 26.77 54.36 49.18
C GLY A 562 25.45 53.55 49.25
N GLU A 563 24.46 54.07 49.97
CA GLU A 563 23.13 53.47 50.11
C GLU A 563 22.34 53.60 48.81
N TRP A 564 21.61 52.53 48.45
CA TRP A 564 20.79 52.50 47.24
C TRP A 564 19.54 53.37 47.39
N SER A 565 19.23 54.17 46.37
CA SER A 565 17.90 54.76 46.24
C SER A 565 16.85 53.67 45.99
N ASN A 566 15.58 54.03 46.21
CA ASN A 566 14.47 53.23 45.70
C ASN A 566 14.58 53.09 44.18
N TRP A 567 14.07 51.97 43.67
CA TRP A 567 13.95 51.75 42.24
C TRP A 567 12.87 52.64 41.63
N VAL A 568 13.19 53.25 40.50
CA VAL A 568 12.24 54.00 39.69
C VAL A 568 11.95 53.21 38.42
N GLU A 569 10.68 52.88 38.19
CA GLU A 569 10.23 52.26 36.95
C GLU A 569 10.10 53.34 35.85
N LEU A 570 10.71 53.08 34.70
CA LEU A 570 10.77 54.01 33.58
C LEU A 570 9.65 53.72 32.58
N ALA A 571 8.78 54.70 32.29
CA ALA A 571 7.68 54.55 31.33
C ALA A 571 8.16 54.62 29.87
N THR A 572 7.66 53.73 29.01
CA THR A 572 7.88 53.74 27.56
C THR A 572 6.80 54.58 26.86
N VAL A 573 7.06 55.87 26.58
CA VAL A 573 6.10 56.74 25.87
C VAL A 573 6.10 56.43 24.37
N SER A 574 4.91 56.26 23.78
CA SER A 574 4.69 56.23 22.31
C SER A 574 3.87 57.47 21.89
N TYR A 575 4.29 58.20 20.85
CA TYR A 575 3.60 59.41 20.36
C TYR A 575 2.50 59.05 19.33
N PRO A 576 1.19 59.22 19.64
CA PRO A 576 0.13 58.90 18.70
C PRO A 576 0.09 59.87 17.51
N ARG A 577 -0.09 59.33 16.30
CA ARG A 577 -0.12 60.08 15.02
C ARG A 577 -1.49 60.76 14.78
N TRP A 578 -1.48 61.84 14.00
CA TRP A 578 -2.70 62.49 13.50
C TRP A 578 -3.36 61.65 12.40
N ILE A 579 -4.68 61.50 12.48
CA ILE A 579 -5.54 60.67 11.62
C ILE A 579 -6.46 61.60 10.83
N SER A 580 -6.61 61.39 9.51
CA SER A 580 -7.50 62.23 8.69
C SER A 580 -8.97 61.99 9.05
N THR A 581 -9.78 63.06 9.00
CA THR A 581 -11.23 62.99 9.20
C THR A 581 -11.99 62.60 7.91
N GLY A 582 -11.27 62.37 6.81
CA GLY A 582 -11.82 62.18 5.47
C GLY A 582 -11.93 63.46 4.65
N VAL A 583 -11.68 64.63 5.26
CA VAL A 583 -11.58 65.92 4.56
C VAL A 583 -10.13 66.38 4.52
N SER A 584 -9.72 66.91 3.36
CA SER A 584 -8.35 67.39 3.15
C SER A 584 -8.01 68.47 4.18
N ASN A 585 -6.81 68.38 4.75
CA ASN A 585 -6.29 69.27 5.79
C ASN A 585 -7.05 69.28 7.12
N VAL A 586 -7.88 68.27 7.42
CA VAL A 586 -8.52 68.10 8.73
C VAL A 586 -8.16 66.74 9.33
N PHE A 587 -7.70 66.77 10.58
CA PHE A 587 -7.16 65.60 11.28
C PHE A 587 -7.58 65.59 12.75
N TYR A 588 -7.63 64.41 13.35
CA TYR A 588 -7.79 64.22 14.78
C TYR A 588 -6.73 63.28 15.35
N LYS A 589 -6.49 63.34 16.67
CA LYS A 589 -5.74 62.33 17.41
C LYS A 589 -6.32 62.19 18.81
N VAL A 590 -6.10 61.02 19.41
CA VAL A 590 -6.49 60.76 20.81
C VAL A 590 -5.22 60.68 21.64
N VAL A 591 -5.15 61.47 22.71
CA VAL A 591 -4.05 61.46 23.67
C VAL A 591 -4.66 61.33 25.06
N GLY A 592 -4.43 60.19 25.71
CA GLY A 592 -5.15 59.85 26.95
C GLY A 592 -6.67 59.88 26.72
N HIS A 593 -7.40 60.60 27.56
CA HIS A 593 -8.87 60.77 27.47
C HIS A 593 -9.29 62.04 26.71
N THR A 594 -8.43 62.62 25.87
CA THR A 594 -8.75 63.84 25.10
C THR A 594 -8.61 63.59 23.61
N VAL A 595 -9.64 64.00 22.86
CA VAL A 595 -9.57 64.11 21.41
C VAL A 595 -9.10 65.52 21.07
N HIS A 596 -8.07 65.60 20.23
CA HIS A 596 -7.66 66.84 19.59
C HIS A 596 -8.07 66.78 18.12
N VAL A 597 -8.70 67.83 17.60
CA VAL A 597 -9.06 67.96 16.18
C VAL A 597 -8.47 69.27 15.67
N ARG A 598 -7.69 69.18 14.59
CA ARG A 598 -7.11 70.36 13.93
C ARG A 598 -7.37 70.33 12.45
N GLY A 599 -7.49 71.49 11.84
CA GLY A 599 -7.49 71.60 10.40
C GLY A 599 -7.89 72.96 9.87
N GLY A 600 -7.97 73.05 8.55
CA GLY A 600 -8.59 74.20 7.92
C GLY A 600 -9.06 73.94 6.51
N VAL A 601 -10.14 74.63 6.18
CA VAL A 601 -10.96 74.39 5.00
C VAL A 601 -11.36 75.71 4.38
N LYS A 602 -11.36 75.79 3.06
CA LYS A 602 -11.90 76.93 2.31
C LYS A 602 -13.27 76.55 1.77
N SER A 603 -14.31 77.24 2.23
CA SER A 603 -15.68 76.99 1.77
C SER A 603 -15.79 77.34 0.29
N VAL A 604 -16.44 76.48 -0.48
CA VAL A 604 -16.69 76.68 -1.93
C VAL A 604 -18.05 77.30 -2.20
N SER A 605 -19.00 77.20 -1.26
CA SER A 605 -20.36 77.74 -1.37
C SER A 605 -20.86 78.22 -0.01
N GLY A 606 -21.72 79.25 0.02
CA GLY A 606 -22.30 79.72 1.28
C GLY A 606 -23.26 78.68 1.89
N GLY A 607 -23.32 78.61 3.22
CA GLY A 607 -24.17 77.67 3.96
C GLY A 607 -23.39 76.68 4.84
N THR A 608 -24.00 75.54 5.17
CA THR A 608 -23.39 74.50 6.00
C THR A 608 -22.60 73.50 5.16
N PHE A 609 -21.39 73.14 5.59
CA PHE A 609 -20.60 72.09 4.95
C PHE A 609 -19.84 71.22 5.96
N SER A 610 -19.62 69.95 5.60
CA SER A 610 -18.94 68.96 6.44
C SER A 610 -17.42 69.11 6.39
N VAL A 611 -16.76 68.96 7.54
CA VAL A 611 -15.30 68.95 7.70
C VAL A 611 -14.79 67.56 8.13
N GLY A 612 -15.60 66.54 7.86
CA GLY A 612 -15.30 65.13 8.11
C GLY A 612 -15.82 64.68 9.47
N SER A 613 -15.37 63.52 9.93
CA SER A 613 -15.84 62.93 11.18
C SER A 613 -14.71 62.46 12.08
N VAL A 614 -14.97 62.48 13.38
CA VAL A 614 -14.25 61.68 14.39
C VAL A 614 -15.12 60.45 14.70
N PRO A 615 -14.55 59.26 14.96
CA PRO A 615 -15.34 58.09 15.35
C PRO A 615 -16.28 58.39 16.52
N SER A 616 -17.55 57.98 16.39
CA SER A 616 -18.62 58.29 17.34
C SER A 616 -18.32 57.89 18.78
N GLN A 617 -17.57 56.80 18.98
CA GLN A 617 -17.14 56.35 20.31
C GLN A 617 -16.28 57.37 21.07
N TYR A 618 -15.69 58.34 20.38
CA TYR A 618 -14.89 59.40 20.99
C TYR A 618 -15.67 60.70 21.20
N VAL A 619 -16.95 60.73 20.86
CA VAL A 619 -17.80 61.93 20.98
C VAL A 619 -18.81 61.72 22.10
N PRO A 620 -18.59 62.29 23.29
CA PRO A 620 -19.42 61.99 24.47
C PRO A 620 -20.83 62.60 24.39
N GLN A 621 -21.00 63.66 23.60
CA GLN A 621 -22.26 64.37 23.42
C GLN A 621 -22.22 65.25 22.15
N ARG A 622 -23.32 65.89 21.77
CA ARG A 622 -23.33 66.89 20.69
C ARG A 622 -22.59 68.15 21.16
N LEU A 623 -21.57 68.57 20.42
CA LEU A 623 -20.70 69.69 20.77
C LEU A 623 -20.81 70.81 19.74
N MET A 624 -20.54 72.04 20.16
CA MET A 624 -20.50 73.21 19.28
C MET A 624 -19.36 74.12 19.71
N PHE A 625 -18.52 74.50 18.74
CA PHE A 625 -17.35 75.33 18.93
C PHE A 625 -17.46 76.57 18.05
N VAL A 626 -17.02 77.72 18.57
CA VAL A 626 -16.91 78.94 17.77
C VAL A 626 -15.63 78.86 16.94
N VAL A 627 -15.72 79.09 15.64
CA VAL A 627 -14.59 79.13 14.72
C VAL A 627 -14.61 80.45 13.98
N ALA A 628 -13.50 81.18 14.02
CA ALA A 628 -13.37 82.44 13.32
C ALA A 628 -13.18 82.23 11.82
N GLU A 629 -13.75 83.14 11.03
CA GLU A 629 -13.37 83.27 9.63
C GLU A 629 -11.94 83.78 9.54
N TRP A 630 -11.14 83.16 8.66
CA TRP A 630 -9.79 83.61 8.39
C TRP A 630 -9.80 84.83 7.47
N SER A 631 -9.88 86.00 8.09
CA SER A 631 -9.80 87.30 7.43
C SER A 631 -8.93 88.27 8.24
N THR A 632 -8.40 89.30 7.58
CA THR A 632 -7.65 90.38 8.26
C THR A 632 -8.54 91.30 9.09
N ASN A 633 -9.85 91.29 8.87
CA ASN A 633 -10.80 92.12 9.62
C ASN A 633 -11.19 91.47 10.95
N GLY A 634 -11.30 90.14 11.00
CA GLY A 634 -11.51 89.37 12.24
C GLY A 634 -12.90 89.45 12.88
N ASP A 635 -13.84 90.20 12.29
CA ASP A 635 -15.12 90.54 12.94
C ASP A 635 -16.22 89.45 12.84
N ARG A 636 -15.95 88.32 12.15
CA ARG A 636 -16.96 87.28 11.90
C ARG A 636 -16.55 85.90 12.42
N ASN A 637 -17.45 85.33 13.21
CA ASN A 637 -17.37 83.97 13.70
C ASN A 637 -18.52 83.10 13.16
N VAL A 638 -18.20 81.84 12.91
CA VAL A 638 -19.16 80.77 12.60
C VAL A 638 -19.06 79.67 13.67
N HIS A 639 -19.86 78.61 13.55
CA HIS A 639 -19.83 77.50 14.48
C HIS A 639 -19.41 76.20 13.79
N LEU A 640 -18.48 75.47 14.40
CA LEU A 640 -18.20 74.07 14.10
C LEU A 640 -19.01 73.21 15.05
N GLN A 641 -19.96 72.48 14.49
CA GLN A 641 -20.79 71.52 15.21
C GLN A 641 -20.17 70.13 15.08
N VAL A 642 -20.11 69.38 16.18
CA VAL A 642 -19.84 67.93 16.19
C VAL A 642 -21.11 67.23 16.67
N ASN A 643 -21.75 66.46 15.80
CA ASN A 643 -22.99 65.77 16.14
C ASN A 643 -22.73 64.45 16.90
N GLY A 644 -23.79 63.79 17.36
CA GLY A 644 -23.67 62.56 18.17
C GLY A 644 -23.14 61.34 17.41
N THR A 645 -23.08 61.39 16.08
CA THR A 645 -22.45 60.35 15.26
C THR A 645 -20.99 60.69 14.94
N GLY A 646 -20.49 61.83 15.45
CA GLY A 646 -19.12 62.32 15.27
C GLY A 646 -18.85 63.05 13.97
N GLU A 647 -19.88 63.33 13.17
CA GLU A 647 -19.75 64.19 12.00
C GLU A 647 -19.58 65.65 12.44
N MET A 648 -18.63 66.33 11.79
CA MET A 648 -18.27 67.70 12.08
C MET A 648 -18.65 68.59 10.91
N SER A 649 -19.31 69.71 11.17
CA SER A 649 -19.77 70.64 10.12
C SER A 649 -19.59 72.09 10.53
N ILE A 650 -19.15 72.93 9.60
CA ILE A 650 -19.12 74.38 9.76
C ILE A 650 -20.45 74.94 9.28
N LEU A 651 -21.13 75.67 10.16
CA LEU A 651 -22.47 76.22 9.91
C LEU A 651 -22.38 77.66 9.38
N ASN A 652 -23.26 78.03 8.46
CA ASN A 652 -23.44 79.41 7.96
C ASN A 652 -22.15 80.06 7.39
N SER A 653 -21.39 79.28 6.63
CA SER A 653 -20.17 79.73 5.96
C SER A 653 -20.44 80.65 4.77
N ILE A 654 -19.44 81.40 4.33
CA ILE A 654 -19.47 82.22 3.11
C ILE A 654 -18.63 81.53 2.02
N ALA A 655 -19.13 81.54 0.78
CA ALA A 655 -18.38 81.04 -0.36
C ALA A 655 -17.02 81.76 -0.51
N GLY A 656 -15.95 81.00 -0.66
CA GLY A 656 -14.58 81.49 -0.83
C GLY A 656 -13.82 81.80 0.45
N MET A 657 -14.43 81.67 1.63
CA MET A 657 -13.78 81.97 2.92
C MET A 657 -13.14 80.75 3.58
N ALA A 658 -12.02 80.97 4.25
CA ALA A 658 -11.28 79.92 4.95
C ALA A 658 -11.58 79.92 6.45
N TYR A 659 -11.60 78.73 7.05
CA TYR A 659 -11.83 78.53 8.47
C TYR A 659 -10.76 77.56 8.98
N TRP A 660 -10.00 78.00 9.99
CA TRP A 660 -8.95 77.20 10.63
C TRP A 660 -9.30 77.00 12.11
N PHE A 661 -9.13 75.78 12.59
CA PHE A 661 -9.46 75.41 13.95
C PHE A 661 -8.48 74.38 14.51
N ASP A 662 -8.20 74.50 15.80
CA ASP A 662 -7.57 73.47 16.62
C ASP A 662 -8.37 73.42 17.93
N ILE A 663 -9.16 72.38 18.09
CA ILE A 663 -10.09 72.21 19.19
C ILE A 663 -9.81 70.90 19.91
N SER A 664 -10.20 70.83 21.17
CA SER A 664 -10.05 69.61 21.95
C SER A 664 -11.25 69.38 22.83
N PHE A 665 -11.62 68.12 23.02
CA PHE A 665 -12.70 67.73 23.90
C PHE A 665 -12.39 66.40 24.58
N GLY A 666 -12.83 66.28 25.84
CA GLY A 666 -12.68 65.05 26.61
C GLY A 666 -13.60 63.96 26.10
N ILE A 667 -13.17 62.72 26.26
CA ILE A 667 -14.01 61.52 26.15
C ILE A 667 -14.49 61.21 27.59
N GLN A 668 -15.72 60.71 27.76
CA GLN A 668 -16.18 60.28 29.09
C GLN A 668 -15.37 59.10 29.63
#